data_AF-A0A9D2EQ74-F1
#
_entry.id   AF-A0A9D2EQ74-F1
#
_cell.length_a   1.000
_cell.length_b   1.000
_cell.length_c   1.000
_cell.angle_alpha   90.00
_cell.angle_beta   90.00
_cell.angle_gamma   90.00
#
_symmetry.space_group_name_H-M   'P 1'
#
loop_
_entity.id
_entity.type
_entity.pdbx_description
1 polymer ?
#
loop_
_entity_poly.entity_id
_entity_poly.type
_entity_poly.pdbx_seq_one_letter_code
_entity_poly.pdbx_strand_id
1 'polypeptide(L)'
;MEFGKKTDVLRRPAVWLLLLMELLLLASAILSAAQATTEYRFTAEEWEPIAQDSVIGYDEEGRRGVTEMSNGEPILQTPAMSLPAGHYRITIDYYYEPNMTKEGVRHRSTLYFVSEQKLAVTGERAWIDVSAQHDTVVLNVANPSDTIRLVADNDGGIFTVGTVEIKQDAVYAWFCVACWLMLFVAVDLVLFWLLARKGKNRDKALRYGCIAVLAGTVALVCAPLFVSGGGMNGDDWLYHLSRIENIAQSLQQGQFPVRIYSQAKGGYGYAPSQFYGELFLYFPAVLRLFGVSLQAAYRAYVIAVQAVAAGISFFSFRQIFKHDKTALLGSVLYLLAPYHLYNIYCRSAVGEYTAYAFLPLIPAALSLLYGAQQPDRAQGKKACIELVFAFGALVQTHILTMEMAFLGTAIFCVCHLKRTFSKSVLRTWILAVAWVILLNLWFLVPFVGAMLGGYSRMYGVGDFNSGLAIQDQGLQPGELLLQTEAGISVGIVLLVGAAAFLWCWLTGEGKPTPKESKIGLWSVGLGVLACWMATDTFPWCYVGTLPVIGRFLLAVQFPWRYLSPASLLLVLGTICAVSVLRRTRGAQVWSVLLLSAALLSTVTFYQNGLREGQTGYIGDRAQLVYGCNHYSNVAWYFDDLYLPDGAIETRDGFETEAGATTVEISSMEREDNGMVLQCKVPTGQTGYVELPLLYYPGYTVTQGEGQVFRTANGMVGVEIPDGYDGEIRVAFREAKRWLAADAITVLACIAFVAYVCGYPRRKKKNV
;
A
#
# COMPACT_ATOMS: atom_id res chain seq x y z
N MET A 1 44.43 -12.72 -19.65
CA MET A 1 43.73 -13.98 -19.32
C MET A 1 43.94 -14.31 -17.85
N GLU A 2 43.04 -13.88 -16.95
CA GLU A 2 42.95 -14.39 -15.58
C GLU A 2 41.47 -14.48 -15.20
N PHE A 3 40.75 -15.39 -15.87
CA PHE A 3 39.37 -15.79 -15.50
C PHE A 3 39.35 -16.99 -14.52
N GLY A 4 40.50 -17.44 -14.04
CA GLY A 4 40.66 -18.73 -13.35
C GLY A 4 40.35 -18.82 -11.85
N LYS A 5 39.79 -17.77 -11.20
CA LYS A 5 39.51 -17.79 -9.74
C LYS A 5 38.07 -17.43 -9.34
N LYS A 6 37.11 -17.42 -10.28
CA LYS A 6 35.68 -17.19 -10.00
C LYS A 6 34.82 -18.47 -9.92
N THR A 7 35.40 -19.65 -10.13
CA THR A 7 34.70 -20.95 -10.27
C THR A 7 34.62 -21.80 -8.99
N ASP A 8 34.62 -21.18 -7.81
CA ASP A 8 34.47 -21.91 -6.53
C ASP A 8 33.00 -21.99 -6.07
N VAL A 9 32.11 -21.24 -6.74
CA VAL A 9 30.66 -21.20 -6.46
C VAL A 9 29.95 -22.39 -7.09
N LEU A 10 30.23 -22.67 -8.36
CA LEU A 10 29.69 -23.78 -9.15
C LEU A 10 30.21 -25.17 -8.72
N ARG A 11 31.12 -25.25 -7.74
CA ARG A 11 31.60 -26.53 -7.18
C ARG A 11 30.74 -27.04 -6.03
N ARG A 12 29.73 -26.29 -5.59
CA ARG A 12 28.90 -26.64 -4.45
C ARG A 12 27.66 -27.42 -4.91
N PRO A 13 27.44 -28.65 -4.42
CA PRO A 13 26.29 -29.47 -4.84
C PRO A 13 24.95 -28.81 -4.51
N ALA A 14 24.86 -28.04 -3.42
CA ALA A 14 23.65 -27.29 -3.07
C ALA A 14 23.28 -26.19 -4.08
N VAL A 15 24.26 -25.60 -4.77
CA VAL A 15 23.99 -24.60 -5.83
C VAL A 15 23.41 -25.29 -7.06
N TRP A 16 23.94 -26.46 -7.43
CA TRP A 16 23.38 -27.26 -8.51
C TRP A 16 21.98 -27.79 -8.19
N LEU A 17 21.73 -28.20 -6.95
CA LEU A 17 20.39 -28.61 -6.50
C LEU A 17 19.39 -27.46 -6.64
N LEU A 18 19.77 -26.25 -6.18
CA LEU A 18 18.92 -25.08 -6.30
C LEU A 18 18.64 -24.72 -7.77
N LEU A 19 19.69 -24.58 -8.59
CA LEU A 19 19.54 -24.26 -10.01
C LEU A 19 18.71 -25.32 -10.74
N LEU A 20 18.82 -26.60 -10.36
CA LEU A 20 17.97 -27.66 -10.88
C LEU A 20 16.50 -27.48 -10.44
N MET A 21 16.24 -27.14 -9.18
CA MET A 21 14.89 -26.86 -8.69
C MET A 21 14.28 -25.63 -9.39
N GLU A 22 15.05 -24.56 -9.56
CA GLU A 22 14.64 -23.35 -10.30
C GLU A 22 14.33 -23.69 -11.75
N LEU A 23 15.18 -24.48 -12.41
CA LEU A 23 14.97 -24.91 -13.79
C LEU A 23 13.76 -25.83 -13.93
N LEU A 24 13.51 -26.74 -12.98
CA LEU A 24 12.32 -27.59 -12.97
C LEU A 24 11.04 -26.77 -12.77
N LEU A 25 11.05 -25.79 -11.86
CA LEU A 25 9.92 -24.89 -11.63
C LEU A 25 9.66 -24.00 -12.85
N LEU A 26 10.72 -23.43 -13.45
CA LEU A 26 10.62 -22.62 -14.66
C LEU A 26 10.13 -23.46 -15.84
N ALA A 27 10.64 -24.69 -16.01
CA ALA A 27 10.17 -25.60 -17.04
C ALA A 27 8.69 -25.97 -16.84
N SER A 28 8.27 -26.23 -15.59
CA SER A 28 6.87 -26.46 -15.25
C SER A 28 5.99 -25.25 -15.60
N ALA A 29 6.42 -24.04 -15.24
CA ALA A 29 5.70 -22.81 -15.57
C ALA A 29 5.62 -22.58 -17.09
N ILE A 30 6.71 -22.82 -17.83
CA ILE A 30 6.74 -22.73 -19.30
C ILE A 30 5.81 -23.78 -19.92
N LEU A 31 5.85 -25.03 -19.44
CA LEU A 31 4.95 -26.08 -19.89
C LEU A 31 3.48 -25.70 -19.65
N SER A 32 3.17 -25.13 -18.48
CA SER A 32 1.83 -24.63 -18.17
C SER A 32 1.41 -23.46 -19.06
N ALA A 33 2.32 -22.55 -19.40
CA ALA A 33 2.04 -21.40 -20.27
C ALA A 33 1.98 -21.77 -21.78
N ALA A 34 2.63 -22.88 -22.15
CA ALA A 34 2.65 -23.40 -23.51
C ALA A 34 1.56 -24.44 -23.79
N GLN A 35 0.81 -24.88 -22.77
CA GLN A 35 -0.38 -25.70 -22.97
C GLN A 35 -1.41 -24.94 -23.82
N ALA A 36 -2.17 -25.69 -24.63
CA ALA A 36 -3.26 -25.12 -25.41
C ALA A 36 -4.22 -24.39 -24.45
N THR A 37 -4.55 -23.14 -24.77
CA THR A 37 -5.46 -22.34 -23.96
C THR A 37 -6.79 -23.05 -23.86
N THR A 38 -7.22 -23.33 -22.63
CA THR A 38 -8.56 -23.87 -22.39
C THR A 38 -9.58 -22.85 -22.88
N GLU A 39 -10.45 -23.30 -23.77
CA GLU A 39 -11.48 -22.50 -24.41
C GLU A 39 -12.83 -23.21 -24.27
N TYR A 40 -13.80 -22.51 -23.70
CA TYR A 40 -15.18 -22.95 -23.65
C TYR A 40 -16.05 -21.93 -24.37
N ARG A 41 -17.02 -22.41 -25.13
CA ARG A 41 -18.04 -21.58 -25.76
C ARG A 41 -19.40 -22.16 -25.44
N PHE A 42 -20.26 -21.34 -24.86
CA PHE A 42 -21.64 -21.69 -24.58
C PHE A 42 -22.57 -20.77 -25.36
N THR A 43 -23.62 -21.36 -25.92
CA THR A 43 -24.71 -20.67 -26.59
C THR A 43 -25.81 -20.30 -25.59
N ALA A 44 -26.76 -19.45 -25.99
CA ALA A 44 -27.87 -19.02 -25.13
C ALA A 44 -28.69 -20.20 -24.55
N GLU A 45 -28.83 -21.30 -25.31
CA GLU A 45 -29.61 -22.48 -24.90
C GLU A 45 -28.93 -23.29 -23.78
N GLU A 46 -27.60 -23.26 -23.73
CA GLU A 46 -26.81 -24.04 -22.78
C GLU A 46 -26.77 -23.43 -21.37
N TRP A 47 -27.23 -22.18 -21.21
CA TRP A 47 -27.39 -21.55 -19.90
C TRP A 47 -28.50 -22.23 -19.09
N GLU A 48 -28.18 -22.68 -17.88
CA GLU A 48 -29.12 -23.26 -16.94
C GLU A 48 -29.78 -22.16 -16.09
N PRO A 49 -31.12 -22.09 -16.03
CA PRO A 49 -31.82 -21.10 -15.21
C PRO A 49 -31.72 -21.46 -13.73
N ILE A 50 -31.36 -20.47 -12.92
CA ILE A 50 -31.25 -20.59 -11.46
C ILE A 50 -32.07 -19.54 -10.70
N ALA A 51 -32.72 -18.62 -11.41
CA ALA A 51 -33.64 -17.64 -10.84
C ALA A 51 -34.77 -18.33 -10.05
N GLN A 52 -35.11 -17.77 -8.90
CA GLN A 52 -36.23 -18.20 -8.07
C GLN A 52 -37.47 -17.33 -8.29
N ASP A 53 -37.28 -16.02 -8.48
CA ASP A 53 -38.36 -15.04 -8.53
C ASP A 53 -38.59 -14.45 -9.94
N SER A 54 -37.53 -14.34 -10.74
CA SER A 54 -37.54 -13.70 -12.05
C SER A 54 -37.98 -14.66 -13.16
N VAL A 55 -38.76 -14.14 -14.11
CA VAL A 55 -39.20 -14.90 -15.28
C VAL A 55 -38.06 -14.96 -16.31
N ILE A 56 -37.61 -16.17 -16.64
CA ILE A 56 -36.57 -16.42 -17.63
C ILE A 56 -37.19 -16.75 -18.98
N GLY A 57 -36.84 -15.98 -20.01
CA GLY A 57 -37.29 -16.13 -21.39
C GLY A 57 -36.15 -15.93 -22.39
N TYR A 58 -36.55 -15.74 -23.65
CA TYR A 58 -35.65 -15.35 -24.75
C TYR A 58 -36.06 -13.98 -25.28
N ASP A 59 -35.08 -13.16 -25.63
CA ASP A 59 -35.32 -11.90 -26.33
C ASP A 59 -35.44 -12.09 -27.86
N GLU A 60 -35.67 -10.99 -28.58
CA GLU A 60 -35.84 -10.99 -30.05
C GLU A 60 -34.59 -11.48 -30.80
N GLU A 61 -33.40 -11.41 -30.19
CA GLU A 61 -32.13 -11.86 -30.76
C GLU A 61 -31.76 -13.29 -30.34
N GLY A 62 -32.63 -13.95 -29.57
CA GLY A 62 -32.42 -15.33 -29.10
C GLY A 62 -31.47 -15.45 -27.92
N ARG A 63 -31.18 -14.36 -27.20
CA ARG A 63 -30.43 -14.37 -25.94
C ARG A 63 -31.37 -14.78 -24.81
N ARG A 64 -30.86 -15.48 -23.80
CA ARG A 64 -31.66 -16.07 -22.72
C ARG A 64 -31.48 -15.27 -21.43
N GLY A 65 -32.54 -15.04 -20.67
CA GLY A 65 -32.43 -14.39 -19.35
C GLY A 65 -33.73 -13.73 -18.91
N VAL A 66 -33.62 -12.72 -18.06
CA VAL A 66 -34.79 -11.99 -17.53
C VAL A 66 -35.31 -11.04 -18.60
N THR A 67 -36.55 -11.26 -19.03
CA THR A 67 -37.21 -10.49 -20.11
C THR A 67 -38.19 -9.43 -19.60
N GLU A 68 -38.43 -9.39 -18.28
CA GLU A 68 -39.33 -8.43 -17.63
C GLU A 68 -38.61 -7.76 -16.46
N MET A 69 -39.02 -6.56 -16.07
CA MET A 69 -38.39 -5.85 -14.96
C MET A 69 -38.51 -6.65 -13.65
N SER A 70 -37.37 -7.08 -13.12
CA SER A 70 -37.29 -7.84 -11.87
C SER A 70 -36.50 -7.10 -10.77
N ASN A 71 -36.66 -7.59 -9.55
CA ASN A 71 -35.80 -7.26 -8.41
C ASN A 71 -34.64 -8.26 -8.42
N GLY A 72 -33.40 -7.79 -8.27
CA GLY A 72 -32.21 -8.55 -8.62
C GLY A 72 -31.98 -9.89 -7.91
N GLU A 73 -31.40 -10.84 -8.64
CA GLU A 73 -30.94 -12.15 -8.20
C GLU A 73 -29.98 -12.80 -9.23
N PRO A 74 -29.29 -13.91 -8.85
CA PRO A 74 -28.62 -14.78 -9.81
C PRO A 74 -29.61 -15.44 -10.77
N ILE A 75 -29.45 -15.26 -12.08
CA ILE A 75 -30.47 -15.66 -13.07
C ILE A 75 -30.10 -16.91 -13.86
N LEU A 76 -28.84 -17.02 -14.28
CA LEU A 76 -28.36 -18.08 -15.16
C LEU A 76 -26.98 -18.56 -14.70
N GLN A 77 -26.69 -19.83 -14.95
CA GLN A 77 -25.35 -20.39 -14.80
C GLN A 77 -24.99 -21.28 -16.00
N THR A 78 -23.71 -21.42 -16.30
CA THR A 78 -23.25 -22.41 -17.27
C THR A 78 -23.26 -23.83 -16.69
N PRO A 79 -23.17 -24.87 -17.54
CA PRO A 79 -22.77 -26.20 -17.10
C PRO A 79 -21.41 -26.15 -16.38
N ALA A 80 -21.15 -27.16 -15.57
CA ALA A 80 -19.87 -27.29 -14.90
C ALA A 80 -18.73 -27.46 -15.93
N MET A 81 -17.65 -26.72 -15.73
CA MET A 81 -16.46 -26.72 -16.57
C MET A 81 -15.21 -27.05 -15.75
N SER A 82 -14.24 -27.67 -16.43
CA SER A 82 -12.94 -27.96 -15.85
C SER A 82 -11.95 -26.88 -16.26
N LEU A 83 -11.66 -25.99 -15.32
CA LEU A 83 -10.69 -24.92 -15.54
C LEU A 83 -9.45 -25.16 -14.68
N PRO A 84 -8.24 -25.15 -15.27
CA PRO A 84 -7.01 -25.04 -14.49
C PRO A 84 -6.94 -23.69 -13.76
N ALA A 85 -6.06 -23.60 -12.75
CA ALA A 85 -5.77 -22.31 -12.14
C ALA A 85 -5.20 -21.34 -13.18
N GLY A 86 -5.71 -20.10 -13.19
CA GLY A 86 -5.32 -19.11 -14.20
C GLY A 86 -6.28 -17.94 -14.33
N HIS A 87 -5.93 -17.07 -15.26
CA HIS A 87 -6.75 -15.92 -15.68
C HIS A 87 -7.57 -16.29 -16.91
N TYR A 88 -8.83 -15.87 -16.93
CA TYR A 88 -9.75 -16.14 -18.02
C TYR A 88 -10.39 -14.84 -18.51
N ARG A 89 -10.35 -14.63 -19.82
CA ARG A 89 -11.11 -13.58 -20.52
C ARG A 89 -12.45 -14.18 -20.92
N ILE A 90 -13.51 -13.49 -20.53
CA ILE A 90 -14.89 -13.90 -20.75
C ILE A 90 -15.51 -12.87 -21.66
N THR A 91 -15.75 -13.27 -22.90
CA THR A 91 -16.37 -12.44 -23.92
C THR A 91 -17.84 -12.82 -23.99
N ILE A 92 -18.73 -11.86 -23.76
CA ILE A 92 -20.16 -12.12 -23.61
C ILE A 92 -20.96 -11.20 -24.54
N ASP A 93 -21.95 -11.78 -25.20
CA ASP A 93 -23.03 -11.06 -25.89
C ASP A 93 -24.24 -10.97 -24.93
N TYR A 94 -24.82 -9.78 -24.75
CA TYR A 94 -25.93 -9.58 -23.82
C TYR A 94 -26.80 -8.37 -24.18
N TYR A 95 -28.05 -8.38 -23.74
CA TYR A 95 -28.89 -7.18 -23.64
C TYR A 95 -29.09 -6.85 -22.17
N TYR A 96 -28.93 -5.58 -21.82
CA TYR A 96 -29.21 -5.11 -20.48
C TYR A 96 -29.99 -3.79 -20.52
N GLU A 97 -31.14 -3.78 -19.85
CA GLU A 97 -31.92 -2.59 -19.59
C GLU A 97 -32.07 -2.44 -18.07
N PRO A 98 -31.39 -1.45 -17.45
CA PRO A 98 -31.36 -1.34 -16.00
C PRO A 98 -32.72 -0.91 -15.44
N ASN A 99 -33.17 -1.58 -14.38
CA ASN A 99 -34.24 -1.04 -13.54
C ASN A 99 -33.67 0.05 -12.62
N MET A 100 -34.56 0.92 -12.13
CA MET A 100 -34.23 1.93 -11.13
C MET A 100 -34.72 1.46 -9.75
N THR A 101 -33.87 1.54 -8.73
CA THR A 101 -34.33 1.37 -7.34
C THR A 101 -35.35 2.47 -7.00
N LYS A 102 -36.10 2.28 -5.90
CA LYS A 102 -37.05 3.28 -5.37
C LYS A 102 -36.42 4.65 -5.08
N GLU A 103 -35.09 4.70 -5.02
CA GLU A 103 -34.33 5.89 -4.67
C GLU A 103 -33.56 6.45 -5.89
N GLY A 104 -33.83 5.95 -7.10
CA GLY A 104 -33.29 6.50 -8.34
C GLY A 104 -31.94 5.93 -8.77
N VAL A 105 -31.60 4.70 -8.37
CA VAL A 105 -30.32 4.05 -8.69
C VAL A 105 -30.48 3.07 -9.84
N ARG A 106 -29.64 3.16 -10.87
CA ARG A 106 -29.55 2.11 -11.89
C ARG A 106 -28.92 0.86 -11.27
N HIS A 107 -29.65 -0.23 -11.31
CA HIS A 107 -29.11 -1.55 -11.04
C HIS A 107 -27.97 -1.90 -12.01
N ARG A 108 -27.10 -2.83 -11.62
CA ARG A 108 -25.98 -3.29 -12.47
C ARG A 108 -25.72 -4.78 -12.34
N SER A 109 -25.85 -5.49 -13.45
CA SER A 109 -25.63 -6.93 -13.51
C SER A 109 -24.14 -7.29 -13.51
N THR A 110 -23.81 -8.50 -13.03
CA THR A 110 -22.43 -8.97 -12.91
C THR A 110 -22.25 -10.40 -13.41
N LEU A 111 -21.01 -10.73 -13.76
CA LEU A 111 -20.54 -12.07 -14.06
C LEU A 111 -19.54 -12.54 -13.02
N TYR A 112 -19.66 -13.78 -12.56
CA TYR A 112 -18.69 -14.38 -11.65
C TYR A 112 -18.56 -15.89 -11.78
N PHE A 113 -17.39 -16.42 -11.40
CA PHE A 113 -17.21 -17.85 -11.25
C PHE A 113 -17.69 -18.33 -9.87
N VAL A 114 -18.31 -19.50 -9.84
CA VAL A 114 -18.60 -20.28 -8.63
C VAL A 114 -18.05 -21.69 -8.76
N SER A 115 -17.82 -22.35 -7.64
CA SER A 115 -17.43 -23.75 -7.61
C SER A 115 -17.97 -24.42 -6.34
N GLU A 116 -18.25 -25.72 -6.44
CA GLU A 116 -18.60 -26.54 -5.27
C GLU A 116 -17.38 -26.76 -4.35
N GLN A 117 -16.17 -26.69 -4.92
CA GLN A 117 -14.92 -26.78 -4.18
C GLN A 117 -14.56 -25.41 -3.61
N LYS A 118 -14.42 -25.35 -2.29
CA LYS A 118 -14.01 -24.12 -1.59
C LYS A 118 -12.67 -23.62 -2.12
N LEU A 119 -12.55 -22.32 -2.37
CA LEU A 119 -11.33 -21.65 -2.84
C LEU A 119 -10.87 -22.05 -4.25
N ALA A 120 -11.71 -22.73 -5.04
CA ALA A 120 -11.38 -23.00 -6.43
C ALA A 120 -11.31 -21.71 -7.25
N VAL A 121 -12.17 -20.74 -6.96
CA VAL A 121 -12.27 -19.47 -7.66
C VAL A 121 -11.89 -18.32 -6.73
N THR A 122 -11.49 -17.18 -7.27
CA THR A 122 -11.23 -15.98 -6.46
C THR A 122 -12.51 -15.28 -6.00
N GLY A 123 -13.64 -15.68 -6.61
CA GLY A 123 -14.99 -15.19 -6.37
C GLY A 123 -15.31 -13.84 -7.01
N GLU A 124 -14.38 -13.30 -7.81
CA GLU A 124 -14.46 -12.06 -8.59
C GLU A 124 -15.82 -11.88 -9.25
N ARG A 125 -16.46 -10.72 -9.01
CA ARG A 125 -17.68 -10.28 -9.68
C ARG A 125 -17.33 -9.13 -10.60
N ALA A 126 -17.30 -9.40 -11.90
CA ALA A 126 -17.06 -8.39 -12.91
C ALA A 126 -18.38 -7.74 -13.33
N TRP A 127 -18.39 -6.42 -13.40
CA TRP A 127 -19.55 -5.66 -13.84
C TRP A 127 -19.55 -5.63 -15.35
N ILE A 128 -20.73 -5.75 -15.95
CA ILE A 128 -20.90 -5.61 -17.40
C ILE A 128 -21.21 -4.14 -17.73
N ASP A 129 -20.75 -3.69 -18.89
CA ASP A 129 -21.06 -2.34 -19.36
C ASP A 129 -22.56 -2.20 -19.72
N VAL A 130 -23.27 -1.35 -19.00
CA VAL A 130 -24.71 -1.13 -19.23
C VAL A 130 -25.02 -0.46 -20.57
N SER A 131 -24.03 0.12 -21.25
CA SER A 131 -24.17 0.81 -22.53
C SER A 131 -23.76 -0.04 -23.74
N ALA A 132 -23.15 -1.20 -23.49
CA ALA A 132 -22.71 -2.13 -24.52
C ALA A 132 -23.67 -3.33 -24.61
N GLN A 133 -23.68 -3.96 -25.79
CA GLN A 133 -24.30 -5.28 -25.97
C GLN A 133 -23.25 -6.41 -26.06
N HIS A 134 -21.97 -6.04 -26.00
CA HIS A 134 -20.86 -6.96 -26.05
C HIS A 134 -19.74 -6.46 -25.14
N ASP A 135 -19.24 -7.30 -24.25
CA ASP A 135 -18.22 -6.92 -23.28
C ASP A 135 -17.24 -8.07 -23.04
N THR A 136 -16.03 -7.72 -22.59
CA THR A 136 -15.00 -8.68 -22.21
C THR A 136 -14.54 -8.42 -20.78
N VAL A 137 -14.87 -9.34 -19.89
CA VAL A 137 -14.47 -9.28 -18.48
C VAL A 137 -13.35 -10.28 -18.17
N VAL A 138 -12.61 -10.06 -17.08
CA VAL A 138 -11.54 -10.96 -16.63
C VAL A 138 -11.89 -11.52 -15.27
N LEU A 139 -11.88 -12.85 -15.16
CA LEU A 139 -12.13 -13.58 -13.91
C LEU A 139 -11.03 -14.63 -13.65
N ASN A 140 -10.82 -14.96 -12.37
CA ASN A 140 -9.71 -15.79 -11.94
C ASN A 140 -10.12 -17.10 -11.27
N VAL A 141 -9.39 -18.16 -11.60
CA VAL A 141 -9.46 -19.47 -10.96
C VAL A 141 -8.21 -19.64 -10.11
N ALA A 142 -8.41 -19.76 -8.80
CA ALA A 142 -7.33 -19.86 -7.82
C ALA A 142 -6.73 -21.28 -7.76
N ASN A 143 -7.59 -22.31 -7.80
CA ASN A 143 -7.17 -23.71 -7.81
C ASN A 143 -7.89 -24.47 -8.93
N PRO A 144 -7.21 -25.42 -9.61
CA PRO A 144 -7.85 -26.23 -10.64
C PRO A 144 -9.08 -26.93 -10.08
N SER A 145 -10.19 -26.85 -10.79
CA SER A 145 -11.43 -27.51 -10.41
C SER A 145 -12.24 -27.91 -11.62
N ASP A 146 -12.97 -29.00 -11.48
CA ASP A 146 -13.91 -29.61 -12.43
C ASP A 146 -15.37 -29.17 -12.23
N THR A 147 -15.61 -28.35 -11.21
CA THR A 147 -16.96 -27.91 -10.80
C THR A 147 -17.22 -26.43 -11.01
N ILE A 148 -16.38 -25.75 -11.80
CA ILE A 148 -16.51 -24.31 -11.98
C ILE A 148 -17.71 -24.02 -12.86
N ARG A 149 -18.47 -22.97 -12.55
CA ARG A 149 -19.57 -22.46 -13.37
C ARG A 149 -19.46 -20.95 -13.47
N LEU A 150 -19.81 -20.39 -14.62
CA LEU A 150 -19.99 -18.95 -14.77
C LEU A 150 -21.44 -18.62 -14.44
N VAL A 151 -21.66 -17.62 -13.60
CA VAL A 151 -22.99 -17.15 -13.18
C VAL A 151 -23.22 -15.75 -13.69
N ALA A 152 -24.39 -15.54 -14.29
CA ALA A 152 -24.92 -14.23 -14.63
C ALA A 152 -25.90 -13.79 -13.53
N ASP A 153 -25.60 -12.64 -12.93
CA ASP A 153 -26.30 -12.08 -11.79
C ASP A 153 -26.99 -10.80 -12.21
N ASN A 154 -28.32 -10.81 -12.23
CA ASN A 154 -29.11 -9.64 -12.57
C ASN A 154 -29.33 -8.85 -11.30
N ASP A 155 -28.71 -7.70 -11.13
CA ASP A 155 -28.98 -6.87 -9.94
C ASP A 155 -30.33 -6.14 -10.04
N GLY A 156 -31.00 -6.20 -11.19
CA GLY A 156 -32.32 -5.64 -11.43
C GLY A 156 -32.40 -5.08 -12.85
N GLY A 157 -33.57 -5.17 -13.47
CA GLY A 157 -33.72 -4.84 -14.90
C GLY A 157 -34.04 -6.03 -15.77
N ILE A 158 -34.06 -5.78 -17.07
CA ILE A 158 -34.06 -6.82 -18.10
C ILE A 158 -32.60 -7.17 -18.37
N PHE A 159 -32.24 -8.44 -18.25
CA PHE A 159 -30.88 -8.91 -18.50
C PHE A 159 -30.91 -10.27 -19.20
N THR A 160 -30.54 -10.29 -20.48
CA THR A 160 -30.45 -11.50 -21.31
C THR A 160 -29.03 -11.70 -21.82
N VAL A 161 -28.59 -12.95 -21.83
CA VAL A 161 -27.23 -13.37 -22.18
C VAL A 161 -27.28 -14.30 -23.38
N GLY A 162 -26.48 -13.98 -24.39
CA GLY A 162 -26.30 -14.74 -25.61
C GLY A 162 -25.12 -15.70 -25.53
N THR A 163 -24.28 -15.66 -26.55
CA THR A 163 -23.07 -16.49 -26.60
C THR A 163 -22.03 -15.97 -25.61
N VAL A 164 -21.43 -16.87 -24.84
CA VAL A 164 -20.27 -16.58 -23.99
C VAL A 164 -19.08 -17.43 -24.40
N GLU A 165 -17.92 -16.80 -24.49
CA GLU A 165 -16.64 -17.43 -24.80
C GLU A 165 -15.67 -17.18 -23.64
N ILE A 166 -15.18 -18.27 -23.04
CA ILE A 166 -14.28 -18.26 -21.90
C ILE A 166 -12.93 -18.78 -22.39
N LYS A 167 -11.93 -17.90 -22.43
CA LYS A 167 -10.58 -18.21 -22.92
C LYS A 167 -9.55 -17.97 -21.83
N GLN A 168 -8.68 -18.95 -21.61
CA GLN A 168 -7.52 -18.75 -20.74
C GLN A 168 -6.58 -17.70 -21.32
N ASP A 169 -6.16 -16.74 -20.49
CA ASP A 169 -5.27 -15.67 -20.90
C ASP A 169 -3.81 -16.16 -20.98
N ALA A 170 -3.35 -16.43 -22.20
CA ALA A 170 -1.97 -16.82 -22.46
C ALA A 170 -0.95 -15.75 -22.02
N VAL A 171 -1.31 -14.46 -22.10
CA VAL A 171 -0.41 -13.36 -21.71
C VAL A 171 -0.11 -13.44 -20.21
N TYR A 172 -1.13 -13.71 -19.39
CA TYR A 172 -0.95 -13.91 -17.95
C TYR A 172 -0.05 -15.11 -17.63
N ALA A 173 -0.23 -16.23 -18.35
CA ALA A 173 0.57 -17.43 -18.13
C ALA A 173 2.06 -17.17 -18.44
N TRP A 174 2.36 -16.51 -19.56
CA TRP A 174 3.73 -16.11 -19.90
C TRP A 174 4.29 -15.04 -18.96
N PHE A 175 3.44 -14.16 -18.42
CA PHE A 175 3.85 -13.24 -17.38
C PHE A 175 4.26 -13.95 -16.08
N CYS A 176 3.52 -14.98 -15.67
CA CYS A 176 3.91 -15.82 -14.52
C CYS A 176 5.30 -16.44 -14.74
N VAL A 177 5.58 -16.91 -15.96
CA VAL A 177 6.93 -17.41 -16.33
C VAL A 177 7.98 -16.31 -16.18
N ALA A 178 7.72 -15.10 -16.67
CA ALA A 178 8.62 -13.97 -16.53
C ALA A 178 8.87 -13.59 -15.06
N CYS A 179 7.83 -13.63 -14.22
CA CYS A 179 7.94 -13.43 -12.78
C CYS A 179 8.84 -14.48 -12.11
N TRP A 180 8.64 -15.76 -12.42
CA TRP A 180 9.51 -16.84 -11.93
C TRP A 180 10.96 -16.64 -12.37
N LEU A 181 11.18 -16.30 -13.64
CA LEU A 181 12.51 -16.01 -14.16
C LEU A 181 13.16 -14.83 -13.42
N MET A 182 12.44 -13.72 -13.24
CA MET A 182 12.95 -12.55 -12.50
C MET A 182 13.27 -12.88 -11.05
N LEU A 183 12.42 -13.67 -10.39
CA LEU A 183 12.64 -14.13 -9.02
C LEU A 183 13.91 -14.98 -8.93
N PHE A 184 14.09 -15.95 -9.83
CA PHE A 184 15.27 -16.81 -9.85
C PHE A 184 16.53 -16.00 -10.17
N VAL A 185 16.48 -15.07 -11.11
CA VAL A 185 17.60 -14.13 -11.36
C VAL A 185 17.93 -13.32 -10.10
N ALA A 186 16.93 -12.84 -9.36
CA ALA A 186 17.17 -12.10 -8.12
C ALA A 186 17.80 -12.99 -7.04
N VAL A 187 17.29 -14.21 -6.85
CA VAL A 187 17.83 -15.22 -5.92
C VAL A 187 19.27 -15.55 -6.29
N ASP A 188 19.55 -15.79 -7.56
CA ASP A 188 20.89 -16.06 -8.10
C ASP A 188 21.84 -14.89 -7.90
N LEU A 189 21.40 -13.65 -8.14
CA LEU A 189 22.21 -12.46 -7.90
C LEU A 189 22.54 -12.29 -6.41
N VAL A 190 21.58 -12.57 -5.53
CA VAL A 190 21.80 -12.57 -4.08
C VAL A 190 22.78 -13.66 -3.69
N LEU A 191 22.60 -14.90 -4.16
CA LEU A 191 23.48 -16.02 -3.90
C LEU A 191 24.89 -15.76 -4.41
N PHE A 192 25.02 -15.25 -5.63
CA PHE A 192 26.29 -14.85 -6.22
C PHE A 192 26.96 -13.77 -5.37
N TRP A 193 26.23 -12.74 -4.94
CA TRP A 193 26.76 -11.69 -4.06
C TRP A 193 27.25 -12.24 -2.71
N LEU A 194 26.50 -13.18 -2.12
CA LEU A 194 26.86 -13.83 -0.87
C LEU A 194 28.10 -14.72 -1.01
N LEU A 195 28.17 -15.49 -2.09
CA LEU A 195 29.22 -16.46 -2.36
C LEU A 195 30.52 -15.80 -2.85
N ALA A 196 30.43 -14.71 -3.61
CA ALA A 196 31.55 -13.96 -4.17
C ALA A 196 32.38 -13.17 -3.13
N ARG A 197 31.85 -12.92 -1.92
CA ARG A 197 32.62 -12.26 -0.86
C ARG A 197 33.70 -13.19 -0.27
N LYS A 198 34.96 -12.79 -0.41
CA LYS A 198 36.09 -13.39 0.34
C LYS A 198 35.89 -13.16 1.84
N GLY A 199 35.86 -14.23 2.61
CA GLY A 199 35.73 -14.23 4.08
C GLY A 199 36.05 -15.62 4.61
N LYS A 200 36.44 -15.72 5.90
CA LYS A 200 36.70 -17.01 6.54
C LYS A 200 35.41 -17.86 6.55
N ASN A 201 35.53 -19.19 6.47
CA ASN A 201 34.37 -20.11 6.41
C ASN A 201 33.36 -19.87 7.55
N ARG A 202 33.84 -19.55 8.75
CA ARG A 202 32.99 -19.26 9.93
C ARG A 202 32.12 -18.00 9.76
N ASP A 203 32.64 -16.96 9.11
CA ASP A 203 31.89 -15.73 8.84
C ASP A 203 30.85 -15.93 7.74
N LYS A 204 31.10 -16.86 6.81
CA LYS A 204 30.14 -17.23 5.77
C LYS A 204 28.95 -18.01 6.36
N ALA A 205 29.23 -19.02 7.19
CA ALA A 205 28.19 -19.81 7.85
C ALA A 205 27.26 -18.94 8.73
N LEU A 206 27.82 -18.00 9.50
CA LEU A 206 27.02 -17.07 10.31
C LEU A 206 26.09 -16.19 9.45
N ARG A 207 26.58 -15.70 8.30
CA ARG A 207 25.78 -14.87 7.39
C ARG A 207 24.62 -15.65 6.79
N TYR A 208 24.85 -16.90 6.37
CA TYR A 208 23.77 -17.75 5.88
C TYR A 208 22.74 -18.05 6.96
N GLY A 209 23.20 -18.32 8.19
CA GLY A 209 22.31 -18.47 9.34
C GLY A 209 21.46 -17.22 9.60
N CYS A 210 22.04 -16.02 9.54
CA CYS A 210 21.28 -14.78 9.67
C CYS A 210 20.21 -14.63 8.58
N ILE A 211 20.55 -14.92 7.32
CA ILE A 211 19.60 -14.80 6.20
C ILE A 211 18.47 -15.82 6.34
N ALA A 212 18.80 -17.07 6.68
CA ALA A 212 17.80 -18.12 6.90
C ALA A 212 16.84 -17.76 8.04
N VAL A 213 17.36 -17.22 9.15
CA VAL A 213 16.51 -16.75 10.26
C VAL A 213 15.65 -15.57 9.83
N LEU A 214 16.20 -14.58 9.12
CA LEU A 214 15.41 -13.45 8.62
C LEU A 214 14.32 -13.89 7.64
N ALA A 215 14.62 -14.79 6.71
CA ALA A 215 13.64 -15.37 5.79
C ALA A 215 12.56 -16.15 6.54
N GLY A 216 12.95 -16.94 7.54
CA GLY A 216 12.02 -17.65 8.43
C GLY A 216 11.15 -16.69 9.24
N THR A 217 11.68 -15.56 9.70
CA THR A 217 10.89 -14.51 10.38
C THR A 217 9.93 -13.83 9.41
N VAL A 218 10.34 -13.51 8.18
CA VAL A 218 9.42 -12.97 7.16
C VAL A 218 8.31 -13.97 6.86
N ALA A 219 8.63 -15.25 6.68
CA ALA A 219 7.62 -16.29 6.49
C ALA A 219 6.68 -16.42 7.69
N LEU A 220 7.19 -16.29 8.92
CA LEU A 220 6.37 -16.31 10.14
C LEU A 220 5.45 -15.10 10.24
N VAL A 221 5.96 -13.89 9.95
CA VAL A 221 5.15 -12.66 9.91
C VAL A 221 4.06 -12.77 8.86
N CYS A 222 4.40 -13.28 7.67
CA CYS A 222 3.48 -13.44 6.55
C CYS A 222 2.63 -14.72 6.61
N ALA A 223 2.77 -15.55 7.66
CA ALA A 223 2.08 -16.84 7.75
C ALA A 223 0.56 -16.74 7.56
N PRO A 224 -0.15 -15.74 8.11
CA PRO A 224 -1.58 -15.59 7.89
C PRO A 224 -2.00 -15.39 6.42
N LEU A 225 -1.11 -14.86 5.57
CA LEU A 225 -1.39 -14.64 4.14
C LEU A 225 -1.54 -15.94 3.34
N PHE A 226 -0.99 -17.04 3.87
CA PHE A 226 -0.96 -18.34 3.20
C PHE A 226 -2.09 -19.28 3.66
N VAL A 227 -2.94 -18.84 4.60
CA VAL A 227 -4.07 -19.62 5.10
C VAL A 227 -5.33 -19.31 4.27
N SER A 228 -6.21 -20.31 4.10
CA SER A 228 -7.52 -20.17 3.44
C SER A 228 -8.32 -18.98 3.97
N GLY A 229 -8.83 -18.13 3.08
CA GLY A 229 -9.52 -16.87 3.46
C GLY A 229 -8.59 -15.66 3.57
N GLY A 230 -7.29 -15.81 3.28
CA GLY A 230 -6.36 -14.69 3.06
C GLY A 230 -5.87 -13.97 4.31
N GLY A 231 -6.43 -14.24 5.49
CA GLY A 231 -5.95 -13.73 6.78
C GLY A 231 -5.97 -12.21 6.94
N MET A 232 -6.64 -11.48 6.05
CA MET A 232 -6.65 -10.02 6.01
C MET A 232 -8.08 -9.51 5.87
N ASN A 233 -8.55 -8.79 6.88
CA ASN A 233 -9.80 -8.03 6.89
C ASN A 233 -9.62 -6.82 7.82
N GLY A 234 -8.59 -6.02 7.55
CA GLY A 234 -8.26 -4.88 8.40
C GLY A 234 -9.00 -3.61 7.99
N ASP A 235 -9.05 -2.63 8.89
CA ASP A 235 -9.82 -1.39 8.74
C ASP A 235 -9.61 -0.69 7.37
N ASP A 236 -8.35 -0.50 6.95
CA ASP A 236 -7.98 0.20 5.71
C ASP A 236 -7.81 -0.75 4.51
N TRP A 237 -8.14 -2.04 4.64
CA TRP A 237 -7.79 -3.06 3.64
C TRP A 237 -8.45 -2.77 2.28
N LEU A 238 -9.77 -2.55 2.28
CA LEU A 238 -10.54 -2.30 1.07
C LEU A 238 -10.18 -0.97 0.41
N TYR A 239 -9.87 0.05 1.21
CA TYR A 239 -9.35 1.34 0.74
C TYR A 239 -8.06 1.15 -0.09
N HIS A 240 -7.11 0.36 0.43
CA HIS A 240 -5.85 0.13 -0.26
C HIS A 240 -5.97 -0.81 -1.47
N LEU A 241 -6.87 -1.79 -1.46
CA LEU A 241 -7.19 -2.57 -2.67
C LEU A 241 -7.75 -1.65 -3.76
N SER A 242 -8.67 -0.75 -3.40
CA SER A 242 -9.26 0.23 -4.32
C SER A 242 -8.20 1.15 -4.93
N ARG A 243 -7.21 1.60 -4.15
CA ARG A 243 -6.07 2.38 -4.68
C ARG A 243 -5.24 1.60 -5.70
N ILE A 244 -4.90 0.34 -5.41
CA ILE A 244 -4.11 -0.50 -6.33
C ILE A 244 -4.84 -0.68 -7.65
N GLU A 245 -6.15 -0.98 -7.61
CA GLU A 245 -6.97 -1.13 -8.80
C GLU A 245 -7.04 0.16 -9.61
N ASN A 246 -7.30 1.31 -8.95
CA ASN A 246 -7.41 2.58 -9.65
C ASN A 246 -6.07 3.07 -10.23
N ILE A 247 -4.93 2.78 -9.58
CA ILE A 247 -3.61 3.04 -10.18
C ILE A 247 -3.44 2.19 -11.45
N ALA A 248 -3.80 0.90 -11.42
CA ALA A 248 -3.72 0.04 -12.59
C ALA A 248 -4.62 0.55 -13.74
N GLN A 249 -5.88 0.88 -13.47
CA GLN A 249 -6.80 1.45 -14.47
C GLN A 249 -6.29 2.77 -15.05
N SER A 250 -5.80 3.68 -14.20
CA SER A 250 -5.26 4.98 -14.64
C SER A 250 -4.02 4.81 -15.53
N LEU A 251 -3.16 3.82 -15.24
CA LEU A 251 -2.01 3.48 -16.08
C LEU A 251 -2.44 2.94 -17.46
N GLN A 252 -3.51 2.13 -17.53
CA GLN A 252 -4.07 1.66 -18.81
C GLN A 252 -4.60 2.81 -19.66
N GLN A 253 -5.16 3.84 -19.00
CA GLN A 253 -5.64 5.08 -19.62
C GLN A 253 -4.50 6.06 -19.98
N GLY A 254 -3.24 5.65 -19.83
CA GLY A 254 -2.07 6.44 -20.19
C GLY A 254 -1.71 7.55 -19.21
N GLN A 255 -2.25 7.54 -17.99
CA GLN A 255 -1.91 8.50 -16.95
C GLN A 255 -0.64 8.08 -16.22
N PHE A 256 0.46 8.81 -16.42
CA PHE A 256 1.70 8.63 -15.66
C PHE A 256 2.43 9.97 -15.45
N PRO A 257 2.69 10.38 -14.19
CA PRO A 257 2.22 9.76 -12.94
C PRO A 257 0.70 9.85 -12.75
N VAL A 258 0.12 8.91 -11.99
CA VAL A 258 -1.31 8.90 -11.64
C VAL A 258 -1.64 10.06 -10.69
N ARG A 259 -2.63 10.90 -11.04
CA ARG A 259 -3.01 12.13 -10.33
C ARG A 259 -4.48 12.21 -9.94
N ILE A 260 -5.32 11.38 -10.56
CA ILE A 260 -6.74 11.28 -10.28
C ILE A 260 -7.20 9.89 -10.66
N TYR A 261 -8.02 9.29 -9.82
CA TYR A 261 -8.67 8.03 -10.11
C TYR A 261 -10.01 8.34 -10.77
N SER A 262 -10.01 8.46 -12.10
CA SER A 262 -11.17 8.94 -12.87
C SER A 262 -12.40 8.05 -12.72
N GLN A 263 -12.21 6.75 -12.42
CA GLN A 263 -13.29 5.77 -12.22
C GLN A 263 -13.79 5.68 -10.77
N ALA A 264 -13.08 6.28 -9.81
CA ALA A 264 -13.47 6.27 -8.41
C ALA A 264 -14.76 7.09 -8.17
N LYS A 265 -15.45 6.76 -7.06
CA LYS A 265 -16.73 7.40 -6.67
C LYS A 265 -17.76 7.42 -7.81
N GLY A 266 -17.95 6.29 -8.51
CA GLY A 266 -18.90 6.19 -9.64
C GLY A 266 -18.47 6.96 -10.89
N GLY A 267 -17.15 7.19 -11.00
CA GLY A 267 -16.47 7.96 -12.03
C GLY A 267 -16.57 9.48 -11.90
N TYR A 268 -17.06 10.00 -10.77
CA TYR A 268 -16.92 11.43 -10.45
C TYR A 268 -15.44 11.82 -10.31
N GLY A 269 -14.57 10.84 -10.10
CA GLY A 269 -13.14 11.03 -9.93
C GLY A 269 -12.78 11.28 -8.47
N TYR A 270 -11.75 10.61 -7.96
CA TYR A 270 -11.23 10.85 -6.59
C TYR A 270 -9.71 10.95 -6.65
N ALA A 271 -9.10 11.89 -5.93
CA ALA A 271 -7.67 12.18 -6.09
C ALA A 271 -6.83 11.97 -4.81
N PRO A 272 -6.90 10.81 -4.13
CA PRO A 272 -6.07 10.54 -2.96
C PRO A 272 -4.57 10.58 -3.32
N SER A 273 -4.22 10.33 -4.59
CA SER A 273 -2.86 10.40 -5.13
C SER A 273 -2.21 11.80 -5.06
N GLN A 274 -3.01 12.85 -4.87
CA GLN A 274 -2.50 14.20 -4.63
C GLN A 274 -2.21 14.46 -3.15
N PHE A 275 -2.88 13.74 -2.24
CA PHE A 275 -2.77 13.95 -0.78
C PHE A 275 -1.92 12.89 -0.09
N TYR A 276 -1.78 11.72 -0.71
CA TYR A 276 -1.17 10.54 -0.13
C TYR A 276 -0.16 9.96 -1.12
N GLY A 277 1.09 9.79 -0.69
CA GLY A 277 2.12 9.15 -1.51
C GLY A 277 1.74 7.71 -1.90
N GLU A 278 2.05 7.35 -3.15
CA GLU A 278 1.63 6.06 -3.73
C GLU A 278 2.77 5.31 -4.42
N LEU A 279 4.00 5.83 -4.37
CA LEU A 279 5.13 5.30 -5.15
C LEU A 279 5.27 3.77 -5.02
N PHE A 280 5.12 3.26 -3.80
CA PHE A 280 5.25 1.82 -3.53
C PHE A 280 4.05 1.00 -4.00
N LEU A 281 2.87 1.61 -4.14
CA LEU A 281 1.66 0.96 -4.68
C LEU A 281 1.73 0.74 -6.20
N TYR A 282 2.67 1.39 -6.91
CA TYR A 282 2.94 1.04 -8.30
C TYR A 282 3.43 -0.40 -8.46
N PHE A 283 4.11 -0.98 -7.47
CA PHE A 283 4.52 -2.39 -7.52
C PHE A 283 3.33 -3.34 -7.66
N PRO A 284 2.34 -3.37 -6.75
CA PRO A 284 1.16 -4.23 -6.89
C PRO A 284 0.26 -3.80 -8.05
N ALA A 285 0.18 -2.50 -8.39
CA ALA A 285 -0.61 -2.07 -9.55
C ALA A 285 -0.02 -2.60 -10.87
N VAL A 286 1.30 -2.64 -11.01
CA VAL A 286 1.95 -3.25 -12.18
C VAL A 286 1.68 -4.76 -12.21
N LEU A 287 1.73 -5.47 -11.07
CA LEU A 287 1.33 -6.89 -11.04
C LEU A 287 -0.12 -7.06 -11.52
N ARG A 288 -1.02 -6.18 -11.08
CA ARG A 288 -2.43 -6.15 -11.48
C ARG A 288 -2.61 -5.91 -12.99
N LEU A 289 -1.85 -5.00 -13.59
CA LEU A 289 -1.84 -4.76 -15.05
C LEU A 289 -1.49 -6.01 -15.85
N PHE A 290 -0.61 -6.85 -15.31
CA PHE A 290 -0.20 -8.09 -15.95
C PHE A 290 -1.15 -9.25 -15.71
N GLY A 291 -2.31 -8.98 -15.10
CA GLY A 291 -3.37 -9.94 -14.86
C GLY A 291 -3.53 -10.21 -13.37
N VAL A 292 -2.45 -10.38 -12.60
CA VAL A 292 -2.46 -10.90 -11.20
C VAL A 292 -3.65 -10.37 -10.41
N SER A 293 -4.43 -11.27 -9.79
CA SER A 293 -5.61 -10.86 -9.01
C SER A 293 -5.26 -9.80 -7.97
N LEU A 294 -6.19 -8.87 -7.72
CA LEU A 294 -5.96 -7.71 -6.87
C LEU A 294 -5.48 -8.11 -5.47
N GLN A 295 -6.06 -9.15 -4.90
CA GLN A 295 -5.63 -9.71 -3.61
C GLN A 295 -4.23 -10.34 -3.68
N ALA A 296 -3.90 -11.09 -4.73
CA ALA A 296 -2.58 -11.70 -4.85
C ALA A 296 -1.49 -10.62 -5.02
N ALA A 297 -1.78 -9.57 -5.78
CA ALA A 297 -0.91 -8.39 -5.91
C ALA A 297 -0.69 -7.71 -4.53
N TYR A 298 -1.75 -7.54 -3.74
CA TYR A 298 -1.66 -7.00 -2.39
C TYR A 298 -0.83 -7.90 -1.44
N ARG A 299 -1.06 -9.23 -1.44
CA ARG A 299 -0.28 -10.17 -0.62
C ARG A 299 1.20 -10.15 -1.01
N ALA A 300 1.50 -10.10 -2.31
CA ALA A 300 2.87 -9.96 -2.81
C ALA A 300 3.53 -8.66 -2.32
N TYR A 301 2.76 -7.56 -2.28
CA TYR A 301 3.23 -6.29 -1.71
C TYR A 301 3.58 -6.42 -0.23
N VAL A 302 2.70 -7.01 0.60
CA VAL A 302 2.97 -7.23 2.04
C VAL A 302 4.26 -8.03 2.24
N ILE A 303 4.42 -9.15 1.52
CA ILE A 303 5.63 -9.99 1.59
C ILE A 303 6.89 -9.18 1.22
N ALA A 304 6.82 -8.39 0.13
CA ALA A 304 7.93 -7.57 -0.32
C ALA A 304 8.32 -6.51 0.74
N VAL A 305 7.35 -5.83 1.34
CA VAL A 305 7.61 -4.84 2.40
C VAL A 305 8.22 -5.50 3.63
N GLN A 306 7.76 -6.69 4.03
CA GLN A 306 8.33 -7.43 5.15
C GLN A 306 9.77 -7.88 4.89
N ALA A 307 10.09 -8.28 3.65
CA ALA A 307 11.46 -8.60 3.25
C ALA A 307 12.37 -7.34 3.29
N VAL A 308 11.87 -6.18 2.84
CA VAL A 308 12.56 -4.90 2.93
C VAL A 308 12.80 -4.50 4.39
N ALA A 309 11.78 -4.61 5.25
CA ALA A 309 11.89 -4.34 6.67
C ALA A 309 12.95 -5.23 7.35
N ALA A 310 12.99 -6.52 7.02
CA ALA A 310 13.99 -7.46 7.51
C ALA A 310 15.41 -7.07 7.07
N GLY A 311 15.58 -6.73 5.80
CA GLY A 311 16.87 -6.31 5.25
C GLY A 311 17.38 -4.99 5.84
N ILE A 312 16.51 -3.98 5.92
CA ILE A 312 16.84 -2.64 6.43
C ILE A 312 17.11 -2.66 7.93
N SER A 313 16.28 -3.34 8.73
CA SER A 313 16.50 -3.46 10.18
C SER A 313 17.83 -4.18 10.47
N PHE A 314 18.11 -5.31 9.80
CA PHE A 314 19.38 -6.02 9.98
C PHE A 314 20.58 -5.18 9.56
N PHE A 315 20.51 -4.49 8.42
CA PHE A 315 21.55 -3.57 7.96
C PHE A 315 21.82 -2.48 9.00
N SER A 316 20.75 -1.84 9.49
CA SER A 316 20.79 -0.71 10.41
C SER A 316 21.35 -1.10 11.78
N PHE A 317 20.80 -2.15 12.40
CA PHE A 317 21.26 -2.62 13.71
C PHE A 317 22.69 -3.17 13.64
N ARG A 318 23.06 -3.83 12.54
CA ARG A 318 24.45 -4.26 12.33
C ARG A 318 25.39 -3.08 12.20
N GLN A 319 24.98 -2.00 11.54
CA GLN A 319 25.76 -0.77 11.49
C GLN A 319 25.96 -0.16 12.87
N ILE A 320 24.92 -0.10 13.69
CA ILE A 320 24.95 0.53 15.01
C ILE A 320 25.81 -0.28 15.98
N PHE A 321 25.55 -1.58 16.13
CA PHE A 321 26.16 -2.44 17.16
C PHE A 321 27.40 -3.20 16.69
N LYS A 322 27.69 -3.22 15.38
CA LYS A 322 28.82 -3.96 14.79
C LYS A 322 28.86 -5.45 15.18
N HIS A 323 27.69 -6.06 15.35
CA HIS A 323 27.58 -7.45 15.74
C HIS A 323 26.37 -8.14 15.11
N ASP A 324 26.63 -9.20 14.33
CA ASP A 324 25.64 -9.86 13.48
C ASP A 324 24.50 -10.50 14.30
N LYS A 325 24.79 -11.16 15.44
CA LYS A 325 23.74 -11.81 16.25
C LYS A 325 22.85 -10.81 17.00
N THR A 326 23.43 -9.68 17.45
CA THR A 326 22.65 -8.62 18.11
C THR A 326 21.75 -7.91 17.10
N ALA A 327 22.26 -7.68 15.88
CA ALA A 327 21.47 -7.15 14.79
C ALA A 327 20.35 -8.12 14.38
N LEU A 328 20.64 -9.41 14.29
CA LEU A 328 19.64 -10.44 13.99
C LEU A 328 18.53 -10.45 15.04
N LEU A 329 18.88 -10.49 16.33
CA LEU A 329 17.90 -10.43 17.42
C LEU A 329 17.01 -9.19 17.31
N GLY A 330 17.61 -8.01 17.11
CA GLY A 330 16.85 -6.76 16.96
C GLY A 330 15.91 -6.79 15.75
N SER A 331 16.34 -7.37 14.64
CA SER A 331 15.51 -7.47 13.43
C SER A 331 14.32 -8.39 13.65
N VAL A 332 14.53 -9.52 14.34
CA VAL A 332 13.45 -10.45 14.70
C VAL A 332 12.45 -9.80 15.64
N LEU A 333 12.92 -9.15 16.72
CA LEU A 333 12.05 -8.43 17.66
C LEU A 333 11.28 -7.27 17.00
N TYR A 334 11.90 -6.62 16.01
CA TYR A 334 11.28 -5.51 15.27
C TYR A 334 10.14 -5.96 14.35
N LEU A 335 10.35 -7.09 13.65
CA LEU A 335 9.36 -7.72 12.76
C LEU A 335 8.22 -8.38 13.53
N LEU A 336 8.50 -8.94 14.71
CA LEU A 336 7.53 -9.60 15.57
C LEU A 336 6.92 -8.67 16.63
N ALA A 337 7.16 -7.36 16.54
CA ALA A 337 6.57 -6.40 17.46
C ALA A 337 5.03 -6.47 17.35
N PRO A 338 4.28 -6.60 18.46
CA PRO A 338 2.82 -6.72 18.42
C PRO A 338 2.13 -5.63 17.60
N TYR A 339 2.52 -4.37 17.80
CA TYR A 339 1.99 -3.25 17.03
C TYR A 339 2.25 -3.36 15.52
N HIS A 340 3.41 -3.91 15.12
CA HIS A 340 3.72 -4.13 13.70
C HIS A 340 2.78 -5.17 13.07
N LEU A 341 2.50 -6.26 13.79
CA LEU A 341 1.56 -7.30 13.34
C LEU A 341 0.12 -6.75 13.29
N TYR A 342 -0.29 -6.00 14.31
CA TYR A 342 -1.57 -5.30 14.35
C TYR A 342 -1.74 -4.36 13.14
N ASN A 343 -0.68 -3.62 12.79
CA ASN A 343 -0.71 -2.69 11.67
C ASN A 343 -0.89 -3.38 10.30
N ILE A 344 -0.37 -4.59 10.14
CA ILE A 344 -0.54 -5.40 8.92
C ILE A 344 -1.94 -6.02 8.86
N TYR A 345 -2.38 -6.64 9.96
CA TYR A 345 -3.50 -7.60 9.91
C TYR A 345 -4.83 -7.03 10.39
N CYS A 346 -4.81 -6.19 11.41
CA CYS A 346 -6.04 -5.62 11.99
C CYS A 346 -6.35 -4.25 11.40
N ARG A 347 -5.34 -3.41 11.16
CA ARG A 347 -5.54 -2.12 10.47
C ARG A 347 -5.39 -2.19 8.97
N SER A 348 -4.52 -3.08 8.48
CA SER A 348 -4.08 -3.06 7.07
C SER A 348 -3.59 -1.68 6.60
N ALA A 349 -2.95 -0.91 7.49
CA ALA A 349 -2.52 0.47 7.20
C ALA A 349 -1.24 0.46 6.35
N VAL A 350 -1.42 0.33 5.04
CA VAL A 350 -0.33 0.12 4.06
C VAL A 350 0.75 1.16 4.14
N GLY A 351 0.36 2.43 4.24
CA GLY A 351 1.33 3.51 4.36
C GLY A 351 2.22 3.37 5.58
N GLU A 352 1.64 3.08 6.74
CA GLU A 352 2.34 3.07 8.02
C GLU A 352 3.27 1.85 8.15
N TYR A 353 2.83 0.63 7.80
CA TYR A 353 3.73 -0.52 7.88
C TYR A 353 4.85 -0.46 6.81
N THR A 354 4.60 0.21 5.68
CA THR A 354 5.65 0.48 4.68
C THR A 354 6.65 1.50 5.21
N ALA A 355 6.17 2.57 5.85
CA ALA A 355 7.01 3.54 6.54
C ALA A 355 7.87 2.87 7.63
N TYR A 356 7.29 1.95 8.40
CA TYR A 356 7.96 1.17 9.44
C TYR A 356 9.20 0.46 8.89
N ALA A 357 9.15 -0.11 7.68
CA ALA A 357 10.31 -0.78 7.07
C ALA A 357 11.57 0.10 6.95
N PHE A 358 11.41 1.43 6.81
CA PHE A 358 12.51 2.38 6.60
C PHE A 358 12.96 3.11 7.87
N LEU A 359 12.16 3.11 8.95
CA LEU A 359 12.49 3.79 10.21
C LEU A 359 13.88 3.43 10.78
N PRO A 360 14.38 2.17 10.72
CA PRO A 360 15.69 1.82 11.27
C PRO A 360 16.88 2.56 10.63
N LEU A 361 16.74 3.11 9.42
CA LEU A 361 17.79 3.89 8.76
C LEU A 361 18.11 5.20 9.50
N ILE A 362 17.14 5.79 10.19
CA ILE A 362 17.30 7.05 10.93
C ILE A 362 18.35 6.89 12.06
N PRO A 363 18.16 5.99 13.05
CA PRO A 363 19.16 5.76 14.09
C PRO A 363 20.48 5.23 13.52
N ALA A 364 20.46 4.51 12.39
CA ALA A 364 21.68 4.09 11.70
C ALA A 364 22.49 5.30 11.22
N ALA A 365 21.86 6.28 10.57
CA ALA A 365 22.49 7.51 10.11
C ALA A 365 22.97 8.38 11.30
N LEU A 366 22.15 8.53 12.34
CA LEU A 366 22.51 9.26 13.55
C LEU A 366 23.74 8.64 14.23
N SER A 367 23.88 7.30 14.21
CA SER A 367 25.05 6.63 14.77
C SER A 367 26.36 6.95 14.04
N LEU A 368 26.29 7.31 12.75
CA LEU A 368 27.45 7.78 11.97
C LEU A 368 27.76 9.26 12.24
N LEU A 369 26.74 10.12 12.32
CA LEU A 369 26.89 11.56 12.48
C LEU A 369 27.28 11.98 13.91
N TYR A 370 26.74 11.29 14.91
CA TYR A 370 26.86 11.64 16.32
C TYR A 370 27.71 10.64 17.13
N GLY A 371 28.56 9.88 16.44
CA GLY A 371 29.60 9.05 17.05
C GLY A 371 30.68 9.87 17.76
N ALA A 372 31.64 9.18 18.40
CA ALA A 372 32.66 9.81 19.23
C ALA A 372 33.53 10.84 18.49
N GLN A 373 33.83 10.60 17.21
CA GLN A 373 34.62 11.50 16.35
C GLN A 373 33.74 12.11 15.27
N GLN A 374 34.11 13.29 14.74
CA GLN A 374 33.40 13.93 13.61
C GLN A 374 33.33 12.98 12.41
N PRO A 375 32.18 12.94 11.69
CA PRO A 375 32.05 12.02 10.57
C PRO A 375 33.01 12.45 9.45
N ASP A 376 33.75 11.49 8.92
CA ASP A 376 34.51 11.69 7.69
C ASP A 376 33.57 11.85 6.47
N ARG A 377 34.15 12.18 5.31
CA ARG A 377 33.35 12.40 4.08
C ARG A 377 32.59 11.14 3.64
N ALA A 378 33.11 9.94 3.91
CA ALA A 378 32.45 8.69 3.54
C ALA A 378 31.28 8.37 4.48
N GLN A 379 31.46 8.61 5.79
CA GLN A 379 30.42 8.48 6.81
C GLN A 379 29.31 9.50 6.59
N GLY A 380 29.65 10.77 6.30
CA GLY A 380 28.68 11.81 5.96
C GLY A 380 27.88 11.47 4.71
N LYS A 381 28.55 11.02 3.63
CA LYS A 381 27.87 10.54 2.42
C LYS A 381 26.94 9.36 2.70
N LYS A 382 27.39 8.39 3.48
CA LYS A 382 26.58 7.21 3.83
C LYS A 382 25.36 7.59 4.65
N ALA A 383 25.53 8.43 5.68
CA ALA A 383 24.43 8.95 6.48
C ALA A 383 23.44 9.77 5.64
N CYS A 384 23.94 10.57 4.69
CA CYS A 384 23.10 11.28 3.73
C CYS A 384 22.19 10.31 2.95
N ILE A 385 22.77 9.22 2.42
CA ILE A 385 22.01 8.21 1.66
C ILE A 385 20.96 7.53 2.55
N GLU A 386 21.34 7.13 3.76
CA GLU A 386 20.43 6.51 4.72
C GLU A 386 19.26 7.44 5.11
N LEU A 387 19.53 8.73 5.33
CA LEU A 387 18.49 9.74 5.62
C LEU A 387 17.58 10.00 4.41
N VAL A 388 18.14 10.03 3.20
CA VAL A 388 17.35 10.22 1.97
C VAL A 388 16.40 9.04 1.74
N PHE A 389 16.87 7.81 1.89
CA PHE A 389 16.00 6.63 1.80
C PHE A 389 14.98 6.58 2.94
N ALA A 390 15.37 6.95 4.16
CA ALA A 390 14.45 7.01 5.29
C ALA A 390 13.33 8.02 5.06
N PHE A 391 13.63 9.32 5.05
CA PHE A 391 12.63 10.36 4.98
C PHE A 391 11.96 10.42 3.60
N GLY A 392 12.66 10.09 2.52
CA GLY A 392 12.06 10.00 1.18
C GLY A 392 10.98 8.91 1.10
N ALA A 393 11.24 7.72 1.67
CA ALA A 393 10.22 6.67 1.74
C ALA A 393 9.05 7.08 2.64
N LEU A 394 9.30 7.70 3.80
CA LEU A 394 8.24 8.18 4.69
C LEU A 394 7.32 9.21 4.00
N VAL A 395 7.87 10.14 3.22
CA VAL A 395 7.07 11.08 2.40
C VAL A 395 6.19 10.33 1.40
N GLN A 396 6.70 9.27 0.80
CA GLN A 396 6.01 8.50 -0.24
C GLN A 396 5.04 7.44 0.30
N THR A 397 5.02 7.18 1.60
CA THR A 397 4.18 6.12 2.18
C THR A 397 3.30 6.59 3.30
N HIS A 398 3.74 7.47 4.19
CA HIS A 398 2.95 7.91 5.34
C HIS A 398 3.50 9.21 5.95
N ILE A 399 2.90 10.34 5.58
CA ILE A 399 3.32 11.68 6.01
C ILE A 399 3.28 11.83 7.53
N LEU A 400 2.34 11.16 8.22
CA LEU A 400 2.25 11.21 9.68
C LEU A 400 3.43 10.50 10.35
N THR A 401 3.90 9.38 9.81
CA THR A 401 5.12 8.72 10.31
C THR A 401 6.36 9.56 9.99
N MET A 402 6.36 10.27 8.87
CA MET A 402 7.41 11.25 8.55
C MET A 402 7.48 12.35 9.62
N GLU A 403 6.35 12.92 10.01
CA GLU A 403 6.26 13.94 11.05
C GLU A 403 6.76 13.41 12.41
N MET A 404 6.25 12.27 12.88
CA MET A 404 6.69 11.67 14.15
C MET A 404 8.20 11.39 14.16
N ALA A 405 8.73 10.86 13.06
CA ALA A 405 10.16 10.60 12.91
C ALA A 405 10.99 11.90 12.87
N PHE A 406 10.46 12.95 12.23
CA PHE A 406 11.07 14.28 12.22
C PHE A 406 11.13 14.88 13.63
N LEU A 407 10.03 14.84 14.39
CA LEU A 407 9.96 15.37 15.76
C LEU A 407 10.99 14.68 16.68
N GLY A 408 11.03 13.34 16.69
CA GLY A 408 12.01 12.60 17.48
C GLY A 408 13.46 12.92 17.09
N THR A 409 13.71 13.07 15.78
CA THR A 409 15.03 13.44 15.26
C THR A 409 15.41 14.88 15.60
N ALA A 410 14.45 15.80 15.56
CA ALA A 410 14.64 17.21 15.90
C ALA A 410 14.98 17.37 17.38
N ILE A 411 14.24 16.72 18.28
CA ILE A 411 14.54 16.68 19.72
C ILE A 411 15.99 16.20 19.95
N PHE A 412 16.37 15.08 19.30
CA PHE A 412 17.73 14.57 19.40
C PHE A 412 18.79 15.57 18.91
N CYS A 413 18.53 16.26 17.79
CA CYS A 413 19.46 17.24 17.21
C CYS A 413 19.58 18.51 18.06
N VAL A 414 18.50 18.97 18.70
CA VAL A 414 18.48 20.12 19.62
C VAL A 414 19.26 19.80 20.89
N CYS A 415 19.16 18.58 21.42
CA CYS A 415 20.01 18.20 22.55
C CYS A 415 21.50 18.03 22.19
N HIS A 416 21.84 18.08 20.90
CA HIS A 416 23.21 17.98 20.38
C HIS A 416 23.62 19.17 19.49
N LEU A 417 23.09 20.38 19.73
CA LEU A 417 23.32 21.58 18.90
C LEU A 417 24.78 21.78 18.47
N LYS A 418 25.73 21.71 19.41
CA LYS A 418 27.17 21.88 19.11
C LYS A 418 27.66 20.90 18.03
N ARG A 419 27.16 19.68 18.05
CA ARG A 419 27.51 18.65 17.07
C ARG A 419 26.71 18.83 15.78
N THR A 420 25.42 19.12 15.87
CA THR A 420 24.51 19.36 14.75
C THR A 420 25.03 20.47 13.83
N PHE A 421 25.46 21.59 14.42
CA PHE A 421 26.00 22.75 13.70
C PHE A 421 27.48 22.65 13.32
N SER A 422 28.12 21.49 13.52
CA SER A 422 29.46 21.26 12.99
C SER A 422 29.41 21.19 11.46
N LYS A 423 30.45 21.71 10.78
CA LYS A 423 30.47 21.87 9.32
C LYS A 423 30.15 20.57 8.55
N SER A 424 30.65 19.40 9.01
CA SER A 424 30.40 18.14 8.29
C SER A 424 29.00 17.57 8.55
N VAL A 425 28.47 17.70 9.76
CA VAL A 425 27.13 17.22 10.13
C VAL A 425 26.06 18.11 9.49
N LEU A 426 26.19 19.43 9.62
CA LEU A 426 25.25 20.39 9.02
C LEU A 426 25.19 20.25 7.49
N ARG A 427 26.36 20.11 6.83
CA ARG A 427 26.42 19.84 5.39
C ARG A 427 25.67 18.56 5.02
N THR A 428 25.79 17.52 5.83
CA THR A 428 25.10 16.24 5.57
C THR A 428 23.59 16.40 5.69
N TRP A 429 23.10 17.11 6.71
CA TRP A 429 21.67 17.42 6.85
C TRP A 429 21.13 18.25 5.69
N ILE A 430 21.82 19.33 5.31
CA ILE A 430 21.40 20.18 4.19
C ILE A 430 21.32 19.36 2.89
N LEU A 431 22.33 18.53 2.62
CA LEU A 431 22.32 17.66 1.44
C LEU A 431 21.20 16.62 1.49
N ALA A 432 20.95 16.01 2.65
CA ALA A 432 19.87 15.04 2.80
C ALA A 432 18.50 15.68 2.56
N VAL A 433 18.23 16.85 3.17
CA VAL A 433 16.98 17.60 2.97
C VAL A 433 16.82 18.01 1.50
N ALA A 434 17.87 18.54 0.87
CA ALA A 434 17.83 18.92 -0.54
C ALA A 434 17.50 17.71 -1.44
N TRP A 435 18.13 16.56 -1.21
CA TRP A 435 17.83 15.34 -1.96
C TRP A 435 16.41 14.84 -1.72
N VAL A 436 15.93 14.82 -0.46
CA VAL A 436 14.56 14.40 -0.15
C VAL A 436 13.56 15.30 -0.87
N ILE A 437 13.74 16.61 -0.85
CA ILE A 437 12.84 17.54 -1.56
C ILE A 437 12.87 17.28 -3.06
N LEU A 438 14.06 17.31 -3.68
CA LEU A 438 14.20 17.17 -5.14
C LEU A 438 13.65 15.85 -5.70
N LEU A 439 13.89 14.74 -4.99
CA LEU A 439 13.40 13.41 -5.37
C LEU A 439 11.89 13.25 -5.17
N ASN A 440 11.25 14.15 -4.42
CA ASN A 440 9.82 14.08 -4.12
C ASN A 440 9.03 15.27 -4.68
N LEU A 441 9.64 16.17 -5.47
CA LEU A 441 8.93 17.33 -6.06
C LEU A 441 7.71 16.92 -6.88
N TRP A 442 7.82 15.82 -7.63
CA TRP A 442 6.71 15.23 -8.39
C TRP A 442 5.44 15.02 -7.53
N PHE A 443 5.58 14.69 -6.24
CA PHE A 443 4.47 14.52 -5.30
C PHE A 443 4.20 15.79 -4.48
N LEU A 444 5.26 16.42 -3.96
CA LEU A 444 5.16 17.57 -3.05
C LEU A 444 4.51 18.80 -3.70
N VAL A 445 4.72 19.05 -4.99
CA VAL A 445 4.15 20.21 -5.66
C VAL A 445 2.61 20.09 -5.81
N PRO A 446 2.06 18.97 -6.32
CA PRO A 446 0.63 18.70 -6.27
C PRO A 446 0.08 18.70 -4.85
N PHE A 447 0.75 18.01 -3.91
CA PHE A 447 0.34 17.93 -2.51
C PHE A 447 0.17 19.31 -1.86
N VAL A 448 1.18 20.18 -1.93
CA VAL A 448 1.08 21.53 -1.38
C VAL A 448 0.00 22.35 -2.10
N GLY A 449 -0.14 22.18 -3.42
CA GLY A 449 -1.21 22.84 -4.17
C GLY A 449 -2.61 22.43 -3.72
N ALA A 450 -2.82 21.14 -3.48
CA ALA A 450 -4.08 20.59 -3.00
C ALA A 450 -4.36 20.98 -1.55
N MET A 451 -3.34 20.95 -0.68
CA MET A 451 -3.44 21.38 0.72
C MET A 451 -3.86 22.86 0.88
N LEU A 452 -3.60 23.70 -0.14
CA LEU A 452 -4.00 25.11 -0.19
C LEU A 452 -5.33 25.33 -0.97
N GLY A 453 -5.91 24.27 -1.55
CA GLY A 453 -6.97 24.33 -2.56
C GLY A 453 -8.41 24.12 -2.07
N GLY A 454 -8.66 24.25 -0.76
CA GLY A 454 -9.99 24.11 -0.15
C GLY A 454 -10.47 22.66 -0.02
N TYR A 455 -9.75 21.89 0.81
CA TYR A 455 -10.04 20.49 1.18
C TYR A 455 -9.97 20.37 2.70
N SER A 456 -10.88 21.07 3.37
CA SER A 456 -10.83 21.31 4.82
C SER A 456 -11.03 20.03 5.66
N ARG A 457 -11.73 19.03 5.13
CA ARG A 457 -11.98 17.72 5.79
C ARG A 457 -10.71 16.95 6.13
N MET A 458 -9.61 17.24 5.45
CA MET A 458 -8.32 16.61 5.73
C MET A 458 -7.71 17.06 7.07
N TYR A 459 -8.14 18.20 7.61
CA TYR A 459 -7.56 18.78 8.82
C TYR A 459 -8.54 18.80 9.98
N GLY A 460 -8.09 18.30 11.14
CA GLY A 460 -8.73 18.62 12.41
C GLY A 460 -8.55 20.09 12.76
N VAL A 461 -9.52 20.68 13.47
CA VAL A 461 -9.35 22.01 14.04
C VAL A 461 -8.32 21.93 15.17
N GLY A 462 -7.31 22.80 15.17
CA GLY A 462 -6.37 22.88 16.28
C GLY A 462 -7.00 23.58 17.47
N ASP A 463 -7.77 22.86 18.27
CA ASP A 463 -8.41 23.37 19.49
C ASP A 463 -8.44 22.32 20.61
N PHE A 464 -8.94 22.74 21.77
CA PHE A 464 -9.01 21.88 22.96
C PHE A 464 -9.88 20.63 22.74
N ASN A 465 -11.02 20.79 22.05
CA ASN A 465 -11.99 19.70 21.85
C ASN A 465 -11.44 18.64 20.89
N SER A 466 -10.76 19.06 19.83
CA SER A 466 -10.09 18.15 18.91
C SER A 466 -8.94 17.43 19.60
N GLY A 467 -8.21 18.12 20.49
CA GLY A 467 -7.23 17.48 21.36
C GLY A 467 -7.85 16.47 22.33
N LEU A 468 -9.02 16.75 22.89
CA LEU A 468 -9.75 15.83 23.76
C LEU A 468 -10.23 14.59 22.99
N ALA A 469 -10.75 14.77 21.78
CA ALA A 469 -11.16 13.65 20.92
C ALA A 469 -9.98 12.69 20.61
N ILE A 470 -8.78 13.23 20.39
CA ILE A 470 -7.56 12.42 20.26
C ILE A 470 -7.22 11.73 21.58
N GLN A 471 -7.33 12.44 22.71
CA GLN A 471 -7.05 11.89 24.04
C GLN A 471 -7.97 10.70 24.39
N ASP A 472 -9.26 10.80 24.06
CA ASP A 472 -10.27 9.77 24.33
C ASP A 472 -10.05 8.49 23.52
N GLN A 473 -9.30 8.58 22.42
CA GLN A 473 -8.83 7.45 21.62
C GLN A 473 -7.48 6.92 22.13
N GLY A 474 -6.94 7.45 23.22
CA GLY A 474 -5.68 6.99 23.79
C GLY A 474 -5.81 5.62 24.47
N LEU A 475 -4.71 4.86 24.47
CA LEU A 475 -4.64 3.60 25.20
C LEU A 475 -4.57 3.83 26.70
N GLN A 476 -5.22 2.98 27.49
CA GLN A 476 -4.96 2.94 28.92
C GLN A 476 -3.52 2.42 29.17
N PRO A 477 -2.79 2.91 30.19
CA PRO A 477 -1.41 2.48 30.42
C PRO A 477 -1.20 0.97 30.56
N GLY A 478 -2.21 0.22 31.04
CA GLY A 478 -2.16 -1.24 31.14
C GLY A 478 -2.15 -1.96 29.77
N GLU A 479 -2.76 -1.37 28.76
CA GLU A 479 -2.88 -1.92 27.39
C GLU A 479 -1.54 -1.87 26.64
N LEU A 480 -0.61 -1.02 27.07
CA LEU A 480 0.77 -1.02 26.56
C LEU A 480 1.51 -2.33 26.86
N LEU A 481 1.12 -3.06 27.91
CA LEU A 481 1.82 -4.27 28.40
C LEU A 481 1.29 -5.54 27.75
N LEU A 482 -0.04 -5.70 27.79
CA LEU A 482 -0.75 -6.89 27.37
C LEU A 482 -1.42 -6.61 26.03
N GLN A 483 -1.35 -7.56 25.11
CA GLN A 483 -2.20 -7.51 23.92
C GLN A 483 -3.66 -7.51 24.39
N THR A 484 -4.36 -6.41 24.15
CA THR A 484 -5.81 -6.32 24.27
C THR A 484 -6.47 -7.21 23.22
N GLU A 485 -7.79 -7.42 23.30
CA GLU A 485 -8.56 -8.10 22.23
C GLU A 485 -8.33 -7.40 20.87
N ALA A 486 -8.18 -6.08 20.87
CA ALA A 486 -7.84 -5.28 19.69
C ALA A 486 -6.37 -5.42 19.23
N GLY A 487 -5.47 -6.05 19.98
CA GLY A 487 -4.06 -6.27 19.59
C GLY A 487 -3.15 -5.04 19.63
N ILE A 488 -3.61 -3.89 20.15
CA ILE A 488 -2.88 -2.62 20.16
C ILE A 488 -1.92 -2.57 21.35
N SER A 489 -0.65 -2.93 21.14
CA SER A 489 0.34 -2.94 22.23
C SER A 489 1.77 -2.83 21.71
N VAL A 490 2.70 -2.29 22.52
CA VAL A 490 4.14 -2.37 22.22
C VAL A 490 4.73 -3.73 22.65
N GLY A 491 4.03 -4.44 23.53
CA GLY A 491 4.38 -5.77 24.00
C GLY A 491 5.35 -5.77 25.18
N ILE A 492 5.08 -6.65 26.15
CA ILE A 492 5.91 -6.85 27.35
C ILE A 492 7.38 -7.14 27.04
N VAL A 493 7.69 -7.78 25.91
CA VAL A 493 9.07 -8.12 25.50
C VAL A 493 9.94 -6.88 25.37
N LEU A 494 9.41 -5.82 24.74
CA LEU A 494 10.15 -4.58 24.50
C LEU A 494 10.29 -3.76 25.79
N LEU A 495 9.27 -3.77 26.66
CA LEU A 495 9.30 -3.10 27.95
C LEU A 495 10.28 -3.77 28.93
N VAL A 496 10.30 -5.10 29.00
CA VAL A 496 11.30 -5.87 29.77
C VAL A 496 12.71 -5.63 29.23
N GLY A 497 12.89 -5.56 27.92
CA GLY A 497 14.18 -5.24 27.31
C GLY A 497 14.67 -3.82 27.64
N ALA A 498 13.78 -2.84 27.65
CA ALA A 498 14.08 -1.48 28.09
C ALA A 498 14.44 -1.42 29.58
N ALA A 499 13.68 -2.12 30.43
CA ALA A 499 13.96 -2.25 31.87
C ALA A 499 15.33 -2.93 32.11
N ALA A 500 15.66 -3.97 31.34
CA ALA A 500 16.96 -4.63 31.42
C ALA A 500 18.12 -3.70 31.05
N PHE A 501 17.94 -2.81 30.06
CA PHE A 501 18.94 -1.79 29.76
C PHE A 501 19.11 -0.80 30.92
N LEU A 502 18.01 -0.29 31.48
CA LEU A 502 18.05 0.63 32.62
C LEU A 502 18.71 -0.01 33.83
N TRP A 503 18.43 -1.29 34.09
CA TRP A 503 19.10 -2.08 35.13
C TRP A 503 20.61 -2.13 34.92
N CYS A 504 21.07 -2.51 33.71
CA CYS A 504 22.50 -2.55 33.39
C CYS A 504 23.17 -1.16 33.53
N TRP A 505 22.45 -0.10 33.19
CA TRP A 505 22.95 1.27 33.28
C TRP A 505 23.06 1.76 34.73
N LEU A 506 22.05 1.52 35.56
CA LEU A 506 22.00 1.93 36.97
C LEU A 506 22.95 1.13 37.85
N THR A 507 23.04 -0.19 37.65
CA THR A 507 23.89 -1.08 38.46
C THR A 507 25.33 -1.12 37.99
N GLY A 508 25.60 -0.65 36.77
CA GLY A 508 26.90 -0.82 36.11
C GLY A 508 27.17 -2.27 35.66
N GLU A 509 26.17 -3.15 35.71
CA GLU A 509 26.30 -4.53 35.26
C GLU A 509 26.69 -4.60 33.78
N GLY A 510 27.68 -5.45 33.45
CA GLY A 510 28.22 -5.55 32.08
C GLY A 510 29.02 -4.31 31.62
N LYS A 511 29.22 -3.31 32.49
CA LYS A 511 30.01 -2.08 32.26
C LYS A 511 29.66 -1.40 30.91
N PRO A 512 28.49 -0.74 30.83
CA PRO A 512 28.03 -0.09 29.60
C PRO A 512 29.06 0.91 29.06
N THR A 513 29.40 0.80 27.77
CA THR A 513 30.28 1.80 27.15
C THR A 513 29.55 3.14 26.97
N PRO A 514 30.26 4.29 26.88
CA PRO A 514 29.60 5.59 26.67
C PRO A 514 28.69 5.62 25.43
N LYS A 515 29.05 4.88 24.38
CA LYS A 515 28.23 4.71 23.18
C LYS A 515 26.95 3.94 23.48
N GLU A 516 27.05 2.80 24.18
CA GLU A 516 25.88 2.00 24.57
C GLU A 516 24.97 2.79 25.52
N SER A 517 25.53 3.46 26.54
CA SER A 517 24.76 4.31 27.44
C SER A 517 24.01 5.40 26.69
N LYS A 518 24.67 6.09 25.77
CA LYS A 518 24.04 7.13 24.94
C LYS A 518 22.91 6.57 24.08
N ILE A 519 23.16 5.48 23.34
CA ILE A 519 22.15 4.88 22.47
C ILE A 519 20.96 4.41 23.29
N GLY A 520 21.20 3.62 24.35
CA GLY A 520 20.13 3.05 25.14
C GLY A 520 19.33 4.10 25.91
N LEU A 521 19.95 5.13 26.50
CA LEU A 521 19.22 6.20 27.19
C LEU A 521 18.33 6.99 26.24
N TRP A 522 18.84 7.37 25.06
CA TRP A 522 18.03 8.06 24.06
C TRP A 522 16.90 7.19 23.53
N SER A 523 17.19 5.91 23.27
CA SER A 523 16.20 5.00 22.72
C SER A 523 15.11 4.67 23.74
N VAL A 524 15.46 4.39 25.01
CA VAL A 524 14.48 4.15 26.07
C VAL A 524 13.72 5.43 26.41
N GLY A 525 14.39 6.58 26.55
CA GLY A 525 13.74 7.85 26.89
C GLY A 525 12.72 8.29 25.84
N LEU A 526 13.09 8.30 24.56
CA LEU A 526 12.16 8.64 23.48
C LEU A 526 11.11 7.54 23.25
N GLY A 527 11.46 6.27 23.47
CA GLY A 527 10.52 5.15 23.36
C GLY A 527 9.43 5.21 24.43
N VAL A 528 9.80 5.51 25.69
CA VAL A 528 8.84 5.71 26.79
C VAL A 528 8.00 6.96 26.55
N LEU A 529 8.59 8.05 26.04
CA LEU A 529 7.82 9.24 25.66
C LEU A 529 6.78 8.90 24.57
N ALA A 530 7.17 8.17 23.53
CA ALA A 530 6.26 7.75 22.48
C ALA A 530 5.15 6.81 23.03
N CYS A 531 5.49 5.89 23.93
CA CYS A 531 4.48 5.09 24.64
C CYS A 531 3.52 5.95 25.45
N TRP A 532 4.00 6.96 26.17
CA TRP A 532 3.15 7.87 26.93
C TRP A 532 2.23 8.67 25.99
N MET A 533 2.76 9.21 24.90
CA MET A 533 1.99 9.92 23.86
C MET A 533 0.90 9.06 23.21
N ALA A 534 1.03 7.73 23.24
CA ALA A 534 0.02 6.80 22.77
C ALA A 534 -1.13 6.55 23.76
N THR A 535 -1.04 7.07 24.99
CA THR A 535 -2.04 6.85 26.04
C THR A 535 -3.05 7.98 26.20
N ASP A 536 -4.19 7.66 26.81
CA ASP A 536 -5.22 8.60 27.25
C ASP A 536 -4.72 9.57 28.34
N THR A 537 -3.62 9.23 29.01
CA THR A 537 -2.98 10.08 30.02
C THR A 537 -2.12 11.20 29.44
N PHE A 538 -1.78 11.15 28.15
CA PHE A 538 -1.06 12.26 27.52
C PHE A 538 -2.02 13.42 27.25
N PRO A 539 -1.68 14.66 27.64
CA PRO A 539 -2.61 15.79 27.61
C PRO A 539 -2.84 16.36 26.20
N TRP A 540 -3.38 15.57 25.28
CA TRP A 540 -3.68 15.98 23.91
C TRP A 540 -4.62 17.19 23.84
N CYS A 541 -5.56 17.30 24.78
CA CYS A 541 -6.44 18.46 24.92
C CYS A 541 -5.67 19.79 25.08
N TYR A 542 -4.63 19.82 25.92
CA TYR A 542 -3.80 21.00 26.10
C TYR A 542 -2.84 21.22 24.92
N VAL A 543 -2.34 20.15 24.30
CA VAL A 543 -1.53 20.25 23.08
C VAL A 543 -2.31 20.94 21.96
N GLY A 544 -3.60 20.65 21.84
CA GLY A 544 -4.49 21.30 20.88
C GLY A 544 -4.62 22.81 21.04
N THR A 545 -4.42 23.33 22.26
CA THR A 545 -4.46 24.78 22.53
C THR A 545 -3.20 25.54 22.11
N LEU A 546 -2.11 24.83 21.79
CA LEU A 546 -0.85 25.46 21.43
C LEU A 546 -0.95 26.16 20.06
N PRO A 547 -0.66 27.47 19.97
CA PRO A 547 -0.73 28.20 18.71
C PRO A 547 0.21 27.59 17.68
N VAL A 548 -0.29 27.34 16.47
CA VAL A 548 0.43 26.77 15.32
C VAL A 548 0.87 25.32 15.55
N ILE A 549 1.61 25.02 16.62
CA ILE A 549 2.16 23.71 16.96
C ILE A 549 1.05 22.69 17.22
N GLY A 550 -0.02 23.07 17.92
CA GLY A 550 -1.14 22.17 18.19
C GLY A 550 -1.79 21.64 16.92
N ARG A 551 -1.91 22.47 15.88
CA ARG A 551 -2.47 22.07 14.58
C ARG A 551 -1.65 20.98 13.89
N PHE A 552 -0.32 21.05 14.00
CA PHE A 552 0.56 20.03 13.44
C PHE A 552 0.50 18.75 14.28
N LEU A 553 0.66 18.86 15.60
CA LEU A 553 0.71 17.67 16.46
C LEU A 553 -0.61 16.89 16.51
N LEU A 554 -1.76 17.57 16.35
CA LEU A 554 -3.07 16.91 16.29
C LEU A 554 -3.34 16.24 14.93
N ALA A 555 -2.52 16.46 13.90
CA ALA A 555 -2.63 15.74 12.63
C ALA A 555 -2.43 14.22 12.80
N VAL A 556 -1.88 13.78 13.94
CA VAL A 556 -1.73 12.37 14.26
C VAL A 556 -3.07 11.62 14.27
N GLN A 557 -4.21 12.27 14.54
CA GLN A 557 -5.57 11.72 14.69
C GLN A 557 -5.75 10.61 15.76
N PHE A 558 -4.87 9.61 15.76
CA PHE A 558 -4.90 8.46 16.64
C PHE A 558 -3.60 8.35 17.45
N PRO A 559 -3.64 8.45 18.79
CA PRO A 559 -2.45 8.42 19.65
C PRO A 559 -1.60 7.15 19.47
N TRP A 560 -2.26 6.00 19.28
CA TRP A 560 -1.57 4.71 19.15
C TRP A 560 -0.60 4.65 17.95
N ARG A 561 -0.66 5.58 16.98
CA ARG A 561 0.35 5.72 15.91
C ARG A 561 1.76 5.97 16.45
N TYR A 562 1.91 6.50 17.67
CA TYR A 562 3.21 6.62 18.34
C TYR A 562 3.83 5.26 18.75
N LEU A 563 3.07 4.16 18.71
CA LEU A 563 3.62 2.84 18.94
C LEU A 563 4.57 2.38 17.82
N SER A 564 4.43 2.88 16.59
CA SER A 564 5.38 2.66 15.49
C SER A 564 6.81 3.11 15.85
N PRO A 565 7.07 4.40 16.16
CA PRO A 565 8.38 4.83 16.62
C PRO A 565 8.77 4.24 17.98
N ALA A 566 7.82 4.04 18.91
CA ALA A 566 8.10 3.40 20.19
C ALA A 566 8.70 1.99 20.02
N SER A 567 8.13 1.18 19.11
CA SER A 567 8.60 -0.19 18.85
C SER A 567 10.05 -0.20 18.36
N LEU A 568 10.42 0.66 17.42
CA LEU A 568 11.82 0.81 16.98
C LEU A 568 12.75 1.20 18.14
N LEU A 569 12.36 2.22 18.90
CA LEU A 569 13.18 2.80 19.96
C LEU A 569 13.36 1.80 21.13
N LEU A 570 12.31 1.09 21.53
CA LEU A 570 12.40 0.07 22.57
C LEU A 570 13.14 -1.19 22.08
N VAL A 571 13.06 -1.56 20.80
CA VAL A 571 13.95 -2.59 20.21
C VAL A 571 15.41 -2.16 20.32
N LEU A 572 15.74 -0.91 19.98
CA LEU A 572 17.10 -0.38 20.13
C LEU A 572 17.58 -0.41 21.59
N GLY A 573 16.72 -0.04 22.54
CA GLY A 573 16.98 -0.17 23.98
C GLY A 573 17.26 -1.63 24.39
N THR A 574 16.40 -2.54 23.95
CA THR A 574 16.49 -3.99 24.22
C THR A 574 17.79 -4.58 23.70
N ILE A 575 18.15 -4.33 22.44
CA ILE A 575 19.41 -4.85 21.88
C ILE A 575 20.64 -4.14 22.42
N CYS A 576 20.49 -2.93 22.97
CA CYS A 576 21.53 -2.28 23.74
C CYS A 576 21.79 -3.00 25.07
N ALA A 577 20.74 -3.43 25.79
CA ALA A 577 20.88 -4.29 26.97
C ALA A 577 21.66 -5.57 26.63
N VAL A 578 21.26 -6.24 25.55
CA VAL A 578 21.97 -7.44 25.07
C VAL A 578 23.42 -7.13 24.69
N SER A 579 23.69 -5.99 24.04
CA SER A 579 25.05 -5.56 23.72
C SER A 579 25.93 -5.44 24.97
N VAL A 580 25.39 -4.86 26.04
CA VAL A 580 26.08 -4.71 27.33
C VAL A 580 26.30 -6.07 28.00
N LEU A 581 25.25 -6.87 28.11
CA LEU A 581 25.26 -8.19 28.76
C LEU A 581 26.10 -9.23 28.01
N ARG A 582 26.56 -8.96 26.79
CA ARG A 582 27.49 -9.86 26.09
C ARG A 582 28.85 -9.98 26.79
N ARG A 583 29.17 -9.01 27.65
CA ARG A 583 30.37 -9.04 28.49
C ARG A 583 30.17 -9.92 29.74
N THR A 584 28.93 -10.32 30.02
CA THR A 584 28.56 -11.29 31.06
C THR A 584 28.12 -12.60 30.39
N ARG A 585 27.92 -13.67 31.19
CA ARG A 585 27.37 -14.93 30.67
C ARG A 585 25.86 -14.83 30.36
N GLY A 586 25.21 -13.71 30.70
CA GLY A 586 23.75 -13.54 30.63
C GLY A 586 23.20 -13.30 29.22
N ALA A 587 23.97 -12.76 28.27
CA ALA A 587 23.43 -12.38 26.97
C ALA A 587 22.76 -13.50 26.18
N GLN A 588 23.27 -14.74 26.26
CA GLN A 588 22.66 -15.87 25.57
C GLN A 588 21.30 -16.22 26.17
N VAL A 589 21.22 -16.29 27.50
CA VAL A 589 19.97 -16.57 28.23
C VAL A 589 18.93 -15.49 27.92
N TRP A 590 19.30 -14.22 28.03
CA TRP A 590 18.43 -13.09 27.70
C TRP A 590 17.96 -13.13 26.24
N SER A 591 18.85 -13.43 25.30
CA SER A 591 18.47 -13.51 23.88
C SER A 591 17.46 -14.64 23.64
N VAL A 592 17.63 -15.80 24.26
CA VAL A 592 16.70 -16.93 24.14
C VAL A 592 15.35 -16.58 24.77
N LEU A 593 15.34 -16.00 25.98
CA LEU A 593 14.10 -15.60 26.65
C LEU A 593 13.31 -14.56 25.84
N LEU A 594 13.99 -13.54 25.30
CA LEU A 594 13.35 -12.52 24.47
C LEU A 594 12.78 -13.12 23.17
N LEU A 595 13.50 -14.04 22.52
CA LEU A 595 13.02 -14.72 21.32
C LEU A 595 11.82 -15.61 21.62
N SER A 596 11.89 -16.42 22.68
CA SER A 596 10.78 -17.28 23.10
C SER A 596 9.54 -16.47 23.45
N ALA A 597 9.69 -15.35 24.16
CA ALA A 597 8.59 -14.48 24.51
C ALA A 597 7.99 -13.77 23.28
N ALA A 598 8.81 -13.33 22.33
CA ALA A 598 8.33 -12.74 21.07
C ALA A 598 7.58 -13.76 20.20
N LEU A 599 8.08 -14.99 20.12
CA LEU A 599 7.40 -16.09 19.45
C LEU A 599 6.06 -16.43 20.11
N LEU A 600 6.04 -16.52 21.45
CA LEU A 600 4.80 -16.73 22.19
C LEU A 600 3.80 -15.61 21.94
N SER A 601 4.23 -14.35 22.00
CA SER A 601 3.38 -13.19 21.69
C SER A 601 2.84 -13.20 20.27
N THR A 602 3.63 -13.66 19.30
CA THR A 602 3.20 -13.80 17.89
C THR A 602 2.16 -14.90 17.75
N VAL A 603 2.38 -16.05 18.40
CA VAL A 603 1.42 -17.17 18.40
C VAL A 603 0.11 -16.74 19.06
N THR A 604 0.17 -16.06 20.20
CA THR A 604 -1.02 -15.51 20.89
C THR A 604 -1.75 -14.52 20.01
N PHE A 605 -1.04 -13.62 19.31
CA PHE A 605 -1.65 -12.71 18.33
C PHE A 605 -2.40 -13.46 17.24
N TYR A 606 -1.80 -14.49 16.65
CA TYR A 606 -2.47 -15.29 15.62
C TYR A 606 -3.63 -16.13 16.15
N GLN A 607 -3.56 -16.61 17.39
CA GLN A 607 -4.62 -17.40 17.99
C GLN A 607 -5.82 -16.54 18.41
N ASN A 608 -5.58 -15.35 18.98
CA ASN A 608 -6.63 -14.52 19.54
C ASN A 608 -7.09 -13.44 18.54
N GLY A 609 -6.16 -12.66 18.00
CA GLY A 609 -6.46 -11.50 17.15
C GLY A 609 -6.96 -11.85 15.73
N LEU A 610 -6.60 -13.02 15.19
CA LEU A 610 -7.09 -13.46 13.87
C LEU A 610 -8.33 -14.35 13.93
N ARG A 611 -8.63 -14.99 15.07
CA ARG A 611 -9.80 -15.89 15.19
C ARG A 611 -11.12 -15.15 15.22
N GLU A 612 -11.17 -13.95 15.80
CA GLU A 612 -12.41 -13.17 15.89
C GLU A 612 -12.80 -12.51 14.56
N GLY A 613 -11.83 -12.18 13.70
CA GLY A 613 -12.07 -11.66 12.35
C GLY A 613 -12.37 -12.74 11.29
N GLN A 614 -12.24 -14.02 11.64
CA GLN A 614 -12.50 -15.16 10.75
C GLN A 614 -13.77 -15.90 11.17
N THR A 615 -14.93 -15.28 10.97
CA THR A 615 -16.23 -15.96 11.04
C THR A 615 -16.40 -16.91 9.84
N GLY A 616 -15.69 -18.04 9.86
CA GLY A 616 -15.86 -19.11 8.88
C GLY A 616 -15.43 -18.76 7.45
N TYR A 617 -15.45 -19.77 6.57
CA TYR A 617 -15.34 -19.54 5.13
C TYR A 617 -16.66 -18.91 4.65
N ILE A 618 -16.66 -17.60 4.42
CA ILE A 618 -17.84 -16.81 3.99
C ILE A 618 -18.11 -17.00 2.46
N GLY A 619 -17.35 -17.87 1.80
CA GLY A 619 -17.42 -18.10 0.36
C GLY A 619 -16.45 -17.23 -0.42
N ASP A 620 -16.23 -17.59 -1.69
CA ASP A 620 -15.35 -16.82 -2.58
C ASP A 620 -15.90 -15.39 -2.83
N ARG A 621 -17.19 -15.15 -2.57
CA ARG A 621 -17.87 -13.84 -2.66
C ARG A 621 -17.29 -12.76 -1.72
N ALA A 622 -16.71 -13.14 -0.57
CA ALA A 622 -16.18 -12.20 0.43
C ALA A 622 -14.77 -11.68 0.09
N GLN A 623 -14.16 -12.21 -0.96
CA GLN A 623 -12.77 -11.93 -1.33
C GLN A 623 -12.61 -10.66 -2.18
N LEU A 624 -13.61 -9.78 -2.23
CA LEU A 624 -13.63 -8.65 -3.17
C LEU A 624 -14.22 -7.36 -2.64
N VAL A 625 -13.68 -6.31 -3.26
CA VAL A 625 -14.23 -4.97 -3.44
C VAL A 625 -15.59 -4.95 -4.18
N TYR A 626 -16.07 -6.07 -4.73
CA TYR A 626 -17.22 -6.10 -5.65
C TYR A 626 -18.41 -6.94 -5.17
N GLY A 627 -18.28 -7.71 -4.08
CA GLY A 627 -19.24 -8.79 -3.76
C GLY A 627 -20.09 -8.61 -2.51
N CYS A 628 -19.63 -7.86 -1.52
CA CYS A 628 -20.22 -7.97 -0.17
C CYS A 628 -21.44 -7.07 0.06
N ASN A 629 -21.68 -6.13 -0.84
CA ASN A 629 -22.49 -4.97 -0.55
C ASN A 629 -23.22 -4.57 -1.84
N HIS A 630 -24.56 -4.72 -1.89
CA HIS A 630 -25.44 -4.16 -2.92
C HIS A 630 -25.47 -2.62 -2.82
N TYR A 631 -24.29 -2.00 -2.86
CA TYR A 631 -24.14 -0.56 -2.73
C TYR A 631 -23.45 -0.11 -4.02
N SER A 632 -24.22 0.64 -4.78
CA SER A 632 -23.81 1.43 -5.92
C SER A 632 -22.47 2.12 -5.61
N ASN A 633 -21.50 1.88 -6.48
CA ASN A 633 -20.15 2.45 -6.51
C ASN A 633 -19.09 1.86 -5.58
N VAL A 634 -17.87 1.85 -6.12
CA VAL A 634 -16.58 1.98 -5.42
C VAL A 634 -16.54 3.21 -4.46
N ALA A 635 -17.63 3.98 -4.36
CA ALA A 635 -17.76 5.20 -3.59
C ALA A 635 -17.58 4.98 -2.09
N TRP A 636 -17.99 3.83 -1.56
CA TRP A 636 -17.93 3.56 -0.12
C TRP A 636 -16.57 3.03 0.38
N TYR A 637 -15.63 2.68 -0.50
CA TYR A 637 -14.29 2.23 -0.07
C TYR A 637 -13.29 3.37 0.09
N PHE A 638 -13.62 4.53 -0.47
CA PHE A 638 -12.90 5.76 -0.25
C PHE A 638 -13.62 6.54 0.83
N ASP A 639 -12.86 7.02 1.80
CA ASP A 639 -13.36 7.97 2.79
C ASP A 639 -13.75 9.31 2.15
N ASP A 640 -14.24 10.22 3.00
CA ASP A 640 -14.63 11.58 2.61
C ASP A 640 -13.50 12.61 2.83
N LEU A 641 -12.30 12.13 3.17
CA LEU A 641 -11.20 12.98 3.65
C LEU A 641 -10.66 13.92 2.55
N TYR A 642 -10.68 13.49 1.29
CA TYR A 642 -10.13 14.25 0.15
C TYR A 642 -11.22 14.83 -0.75
N LEU A 643 -12.46 14.93 -0.25
CA LEU A 643 -13.53 15.60 -0.99
C LEU A 643 -13.30 17.12 -1.03
N PRO A 644 -13.58 17.77 -2.17
CA PRO A 644 -13.57 19.22 -2.27
C PRO A 644 -14.57 19.85 -1.28
N ASP A 645 -14.23 21.01 -0.72
CA ASP A 645 -15.19 21.75 0.11
C ASP A 645 -16.50 22.00 -0.67
N GLY A 646 -17.64 21.71 -0.03
CA GLY A 646 -18.97 21.81 -0.63
C GLY A 646 -19.54 20.49 -1.16
N ALA A 647 -18.69 19.49 -1.47
CA ALA A 647 -19.17 18.20 -1.98
C ALA A 647 -19.86 17.38 -0.88
N ILE A 648 -21.16 17.17 -1.01
CA ILE A 648 -21.94 16.32 -0.11
C ILE A 648 -22.21 15.00 -0.82
N GLU A 649 -21.56 13.95 -0.34
CA GLU A 649 -21.74 12.60 -0.88
C GLU A 649 -23.07 12.03 -0.41
N THR A 650 -23.81 11.48 -1.35
CA THR A 650 -25.05 10.74 -1.12
C THR A 650 -24.84 9.28 -1.49
N ARG A 651 -25.83 8.44 -1.20
CA ARG A 651 -25.80 7.02 -1.56
C ARG A 651 -25.58 6.78 -3.06
N ASP A 652 -25.94 7.77 -3.89
CA ASP A 652 -26.06 7.63 -5.35
C ASP A 652 -25.17 8.59 -6.16
N GLY A 653 -24.28 9.31 -5.47
CA GLY A 653 -23.38 10.29 -6.08
C GLY A 653 -23.18 11.48 -5.17
N PHE A 654 -23.49 12.67 -5.65
CA PHE A 654 -23.32 13.90 -4.88
C PHE A 654 -24.52 14.83 -5.07
N GLU A 655 -24.82 15.61 -4.04
CA GLU A 655 -25.87 16.62 -4.13
C GLU A 655 -25.49 17.71 -5.15
N THR A 656 -26.45 18.09 -5.98
CA THR A 656 -26.35 19.21 -6.93
C THR A 656 -27.49 20.19 -6.66
N GLU A 657 -27.16 21.45 -6.37
CA GLU A 657 -28.15 22.51 -6.18
C GLU A 657 -28.94 22.80 -7.47
N ALA A 658 -30.26 23.03 -7.34
CA ALA A 658 -31.11 23.43 -8.46
C ALA A 658 -30.70 24.81 -9.00
N GLY A 659 -30.32 24.88 -10.27
CA GLY A 659 -29.91 26.13 -10.94
C GLY A 659 -28.39 26.32 -11.12
N ALA A 660 -27.56 25.34 -10.74
CA ALA A 660 -26.11 25.36 -11.00
C ALA A 660 -25.77 25.32 -12.50
N THR A 661 -26.65 24.72 -13.31
CA THR A 661 -26.54 24.67 -14.77
C THR A 661 -27.59 25.60 -15.39
N THR A 662 -27.14 26.59 -16.15
CA THR A 662 -27.99 27.60 -16.81
C THR A 662 -28.06 27.43 -18.33
N VAL A 663 -27.35 26.44 -18.87
CA VAL A 663 -27.18 26.18 -20.31
C VAL A 663 -28.06 25.02 -20.76
N GLU A 664 -28.53 25.08 -22.02
CA GLU A 664 -29.24 23.96 -22.63
C GLU A 664 -28.24 22.88 -23.06
N ILE A 665 -28.35 21.68 -22.49
CA ILE A 665 -27.44 20.54 -22.76
C ILE A 665 -28.21 19.52 -23.61
N SER A 666 -27.70 19.26 -24.80
CA SER A 666 -28.30 18.31 -25.76
C SER A 666 -27.75 16.90 -25.60
N SER A 667 -26.46 16.75 -25.27
CA SER A 667 -25.85 15.48 -24.89
C SER A 667 -24.71 15.69 -23.90
N MET A 668 -24.45 14.67 -23.10
CA MET A 668 -23.32 14.63 -22.17
C MET A 668 -22.81 13.19 -22.10
N GLU A 669 -21.54 13.00 -22.46
CA GLU A 669 -20.88 11.71 -22.52
C GLU A 669 -19.62 11.72 -21.65
N ARG A 670 -19.35 10.60 -20.98
CA ARG A 670 -18.14 10.43 -20.17
C ARG A 670 -17.00 9.92 -21.04
N GLU A 671 -15.83 10.50 -20.87
CA GLU A 671 -14.56 9.97 -21.39
C GLU A 671 -13.65 9.55 -20.23
N ASP A 672 -12.61 8.75 -20.51
CA ASP A 672 -11.73 8.14 -19.50
C ASP A 672 -11.18 9.12 -18.43
N ASN A 673 -10.95 10.38 -18.79
CA ASN A 673 -10.39 11.42 -17.90
C ASN A 673 -11.20 12.72 -17.89
N GLY A 674 -12.49 12.66 -18.23
CA GLY A 674 -13.28 13.87 -18.39
C GLY A 674 -14.67 13.64 -18.95
N MET A 675 -15.23 14.68 -19.58
CA MET A 675 -16.54 14.66 -20.18
C MET A 675 -16.59 15.49 -21.45
N VAL A 676 -17.43 15.05 -22.38
CA VAL A 676 -17.81 15.80 -23.58
C VAL A 676 -19.27 16.18 -23.43
N LEU A 677 -19.59 17.44 -23.72
CA LEU A 677 -20.96 17.91 -23.73
C LEU A 677 -21.24 18.75 -24.97
N GLN A 678 -22.46 18.63 -25.48
CA GLN A 678 -23.00 19.47 -26.54
C GLN A 678 -23.98 20.45 -25.90
N CYS A 679 -23.63 21.73 -25.92
CA CYS A 679 -24.39 22.75 -25.19
C CYS A 679 -24.62 24.01 -26.00
N LYS A 680 -25.74 24.67 -25.69
CA LYS A 680 -26.14 25.93 -26.31
C LYS A 680 -26.45 26.98 -25.24
N VAL A 681 -25.71 28.08 -25.29
CA VAL A 681 -25.87 29.21 -24.37
C VAL A 681 -26.85 30.22 -24.96
N PRO A 682 -27.96 30.55 -24.26
CA PRO A 682 -28.87 31.60 -24.70
C PRO A 682 -28.17 32.96 -24.80
N THR A 683 -28.38 33.69 -25.90
CA THR A 683 -27.80 35.03 -26.10
C THR A 683 -28.21 36.03 -25.02
N GLY A 684 -27.23 36.77 -24.50
CA GLY A 684 -27.38 37.83 -23.49
C GLY A 684 -26.91 37.46 -22.08
N GLN A 685 -26.41 36.24 -21.83
CA GLN A 685 -25.90 35.81 -20.52
C GLN A 685 -24.72 34.84 -20.65
N THR A 686 -23.77 34.91 -19.72
CA THR A 686 -22.74 33.88 -19.57
C THR A 686 -23.40 32.58 -19.09
N GLY A 687 -23.10 31.47 -19.77
CA GLY A 687 -23.60 30.15 -19.41
C GLY A 687 -22.76 29.49 -18.32
N TYR A 688 -23.39 28.74 -17.42
CA TYR A 688 -22.73 27.90 -16.43
C TYR A 688 -23.20 26.46 -16.57
N VAL A 689 -22.26 25.52 -16.54
CA VAL A 689 -22.56 24.09 -16.48
C VAL A 689 -21.82 23.48 -15.31
N GLU A 690 -22.54 22.79 -14.43
CA GLU A 690 -21.94 21.90 -13.45
C GLU A 690 -21.86 20.48 -14.01
N LEU A 691 -20.66 19.91 -14.01
CA LEU A 691 -20.38 18.55 -14.47
C LEU A 691 -20.35 17.59 -13.27
N PRO A 692 -20.80 16.33 -13.43
CA PRO A 692 -20.71 15.29 -12.40
C PRO A 692 -19.27 14.76 -12.25
N LEU A 693 -18.35 15.67 -11.94
CA LEU A 693 -16.93 15.44 -11.67
C LEU A 693 -16.54 16.22 -10.42
N LEU A 694 -15.90 15.55 -9.46
CA LEU A 694 -15.36 16.22 -8.28
C LEU A 694 -14.20 17.14 -8.69
N TYR A 695 -14.20 18.37 -8.17
CA TYR A 695 -13.21 19.34 -8.54
C TYR A 695 -11.83 19.03 -7.93
N TYR A 696 -10.86 18.78 -8.80
CA TYR A 696 -9.43 18.77 -8.44
C TYR A 696 -8.65 19.70 -9.37
N PRO A 697 -7.60 20.38 -8.88
CA PRO A 697 -6.72 21.19 -9.72
C PRO A 697 -6.17 20.34 -10.88
N GLY A 698 -6.49 20.71 -12.11
CA GLY A 698 -6.08 19.97 -13.32
C GLY A 698 -7.18 19.85 -14.37
N TYR A 699 -8.45 19.93 -14.00
CA TYR A 699 -9.53 20.00 -14.99
C TYR A 699 -9.45 21.29 -15.82
N THR A 700 -9.50 21.14 -17.14
CA THR A 700 -9.45 22.25 -18.11
C THR A 700 -10.35 21.96 -19.30
N VAL A 701 -10.84 23.02 -19.96
CA VAL A 701 -11.46 22.89 -21.28
C VAL A 701 -10.33 22.61 -22.29
N THR A 702 -10.37 21.43 -22.91
CA THR A 702 -9.37 20.98 -23.90
C THR A 702 -9.81 21.25 -25.34
N GLN A 703 -11.11 21.39 -25.56
CA GLN A 703 -11.73 21.74 -26.83
C GLN A 703 -13.02 22.52 -26.55
N GLY A 704 -13.30 23.54 -27.36
CA GLY A 704 -14.39 24.49 -27.15
C GLY A 704 -13.95 25.74 -26.39
N GLU A 705 -14.91 26.57 -26.01
CA GLU A 705 -14.69 27.80 -25.23
C GLU A 705 -15.17 27.64 -23.79
N GLY A 706 -14.42 28.23 -22.85
CA GLY A 706 -14.84 28.33 -21.46
C GLY A 706 -13.69 28.23 -20.46
N GLN A 707 -13.99 28.48 -19.19
CA GLN A 707 -13.06 28.36 -18.09
C GLN A 707 -13.62 27.45 -17.00
N VAL A 708 -12.77 26.55 -16.49
CA VAL A 708 -13.13 25.64 -15.41
C VAL A 708 -12.96 26.33 -14.06
N PHE A 709 -13.94 26.16 -13.18
CA PHE A 709 -13.89 26.62 -11.79
C PHE A 709 -14.49 25.56 -10.85
N ARG A 710 -14.35 25.77 -9.55
CA ARG A 710 -14.97 24.93 -8.52
C ARG A 710 -16.33 25.50 -8.15
N THR A 711 -17.39 24.70 -8.28
CA THR A 711 -18.74 25.11 -7.88
C THR A 711 -18.92 25.11 -6.36
N ALA A 712 -20.04 25.64 -5.88
CA ALA A 712 -20.41 25.57 -4.46
C ALA A 712 -20.62 24.12 -3.98
N ASN A 713 -21.00 23.20 -4.87
CA ASN A 713 -21.16 21.77 -4.60
C ASN A 713 -19.83 21.01 -4.65
N GLY A 714 -18.69 21.69 -4.77
CA GLY A 714 -17.38 21.06 -4.90
C GLY A 714 -17.16 20.32 -6.22
N MET A 715 -18.00 20.58 -7.23
CA MET A 715 -17.94 19.97 -8.56
C MET A 715 -17.14 20.82 -9.55
N VAL A 716 -16.84 20.23 -10.71
CA VAL A 716 -16.27 20.92 -11.86
C VAL A 716 -17.36 21.77 -12.52
N GLY A 717 -17.22 23.08 -12.44
CA GLY A 717 -18.04 24.05 -13.17
C GLY A 717 -17.32 24.54 -14.43
N VAL A 718 -18.06 24.77 -15.51
CA VAL A 718 -17.55 25.41 -16.73
C VAL A 718 -18.33 26.70 -16.96
N GLU A 719 -17.62 27.81 -16.99
CA GLU A 719 -18.14 29.11 -17.44
C GLU A 719 -17.98 29.21 -18.95
N ILE A 720 -19.08 29.35 -19.68
CA ILE A 720 -19.15 29.30 -21.13
C ILE A 720 -19.57 30.68 -21.67
N PRO A 721 -18.87 31.23 -22.67
CA PRO A 721 -19.18 32.54 -23.23
C PRO A 721 -20.60 32.64 -23.81
N ASP A 722 -21.12 33.87 -23.81
CA ASP A 722 -22.42 34.21 -24.39
C ASP A 722 -22.52 33.80 -25.87
N GLY A 723 -23.66 33.21 -26.24
CA GLY A 723 -23.94 32.79 -27.61
C GLY A 723 -23.13 31.59 -28.13
N TYR A 724 -22.42 30.87 -27.26
CA TYR A 724 -21.73 29.63 -27.65
C TYR A 724 -22.72 28.52 -28.01
N ASP A 725 -22.52 27.90 -29.18
CA ASP A 725 -23.29 26.76 -29.67
C ASP A 725 -22.28 25.74 -30.24
N GLY A 726 -22.07 24.64 -29.53
CA GLY A 726 -21.14 23.60 -29.95
C GLY A 726 -20.67 22.66 -28.86
N GLU A 727 -19.64 21.88 -29.20
CA GLU A 727 -19.07 20.86 -28.33
C GLU A 727 -18.06 21.47 -27.35
N ILE A 728 -18.13 21.09 -26.08
CA ILE A 728 -17.10 21.37 -25.08
C ILE A 728 -16.55 20.04 -24.58
N ARG A 729 -15.22 19.93 -24.53
CA ARG A 729 -14.52 18.79 -23.93
C ARG A 729 -13.73 19.24 -22.72
N VAL A 730 -14.14 18.78 -21.55
CA VAL A 730 -13.43 19.00 -20.28
C VAL A 730 -12.65 17.74 -19.94
N ALA A 731 -11.35 17.88 -19.69
CA ALA A 731 -10.53 16.76 -19.25
C ALA A 731 -9.49 17.18 -18.22
N PHE A 732 -9.07 16.21 -17.41
CA PHE A 732 -7.97 16.39 -16.47
C PHE A 732 -6.65 16.48 -17.22
N ARG A 733 -5.95 17.61 -17.09
CA ARG A 733 -4.62 17.85 -17.65
C ARG A 733 -3.69 18.40 -16.58
N GLU A 734 -2.53 17.78 -16.45
CA GLU A 734 -1.55 18.19 -15.46
C GLU A 734 -1.10 19.63 -15.69
N ALA A 735 -1.06 20.42 -14.63
CA ALA A 735 -0.58 21.79 -14.69
C ALA A 735 0.90 21.81 -15.12
N LYS A 736 1.31 22.81 -15.92
CA LYS A 736 2.71 22.95 -16.38
C LYS A 736 3.74 22.91 -15.25
N ARG A 737 3.39 23.43 -14.07
CA ARG A 737 4.21 23.38 -12.86
C ARG A 737 4.44 21.96 -12.32
N TRP A 738 3.48 21.06 -12.51
CA TRP A 738 3.60 19.65 -12.13
C TRP A 738 4.54 18.93 -13.09
N LEU A 739 4.35 19.10 -14.40
CA LEU A 739 5.27 18.56 -15.42
C LEU A 739 6.72 19.01 -15.21
N ALA A 740 6.93 20.28 -14.83
CA ALA A 740 8.26 20.79 -14.49
C ALA A 740 8.83 20.12 -13.22
N ALA A 741 8.00 19.91 -12.19
CA ALA A 741 8.40 19.21 -10.97
C ALA A 741 8.79 17.74 -11.28
N ASP A 742 8.04 17.07 -12.14
CA ASP A 742 8.30 15.70 -12.58
C ASP A 742 9.64 15.61 -13.32
N ALA A 743 9.90 16.52 -14.27
CA ALA A 743 11.17 16.58 -14.97
C ALA A 743 12.36 16.82 -14.02
N ILE A 744 12.22 17.72 -13.05
CA ILE A 744 13.26 17.97 -12.03
C ILE A 744 13.49 16.72 -11.18
N THR A 745 12.43 16.03 -10.76
CA THR A 745 12.55 14.79 -10.01
C THR A 745 13.30 13.72 -10.81
N VAL A 746 13.00 13.53 -12.10
CA VAL A 746 13.72 12.57 -12.95
C VAL A 746 15.22 12.90 -13.03
N LEU A 747 15.56 14.16 -13.27
CA LEU A 747 16.96 14.62 -13.29
C LEU A 747 17.64 14.42 -11.92
N ALA A 748 16.92 14.69 -10.82
CA ALA A 748 17.40 14.46 -9.47
C ALA A 748 17.63 12.96 -9.19
N CYS A 749 16.77 12.07 -9.68
CA CYS A 749 16.95 10.61 -9.59
C CYS A 749 18.25 10.19 -10.28
N ILE A 750 18.49 10.65 -11.52
CA ILE A 750 19.73 10.35 -12.26
C ILE A 750 20.96 10.86 -11.51
N ALA A 751 20.91 12.11 -11.03
CA ALA A 751 21.98 12.73 -10.28
C ALA A 751 22.23 12.03 -8.92
N PHE A 752 21.18 11.56 -8.25
CA PHE A 752 21.28 10.83 -6.99
C PHE A 752 21.89 9.44 -7.20
N VAL A 753 21.51 8.72 -8.26
CA VAL A 753 22.15 7.45 -8.63
C VAL A 753 23.64 7.66 -8.88
N ALA A 754 24.01 8.69 -9.65
CA ALA A 754 25.41 9.05 -9.85
C ALA A 754 26.12 9.41 -8.53
N TYR A 755 25.45 10.14 -7.63
CA TYR A 755 25.94 10.44 -6.31
C TYR A 755 26.19 9.18 -5.49
N VAL A 756 25.26 8.22 -5.45
CA VAL A 756 25.41 6.93 -4.74
C VAL A 756 26.57 6.12 -5.33
N CYS A 757 26.60 5.95 -6.65
CA CYS A 757 27.58 5.14 -7.38
C CYS A 757 28.99 5.73 -7.42
N GLY A 758 29.15 7.05 -7.26
CA GLY A 758 30.43 7.77 -7.30
C GLY A 758 31.36 7.51 -6.12
N TYR A 759 31.53 6.24 -5.72
CA TYR A 759 32.47 5.82 -4.68
C TYR A 759 33.91 5.94 -5.21
N PRO A 760 34.79 6.77 -4.61
CA PRO A 760 36.21 6.63 -4.87
C PRO A 760 36.63 5.27 -4.28
N ARG A 761 36.91 4.28 -5.15
CA ARG A 761 37.59 3.05 -4.75
C ARG A 761 38.79 3.48 -3.90
N ARG A 762 38.86 3.02 -2.64
CA ARG A 762 40.06 3.18 -1.80
C ARG A 762 41.26 2.81 -2.67
N LYS A 763 42.11 3.78 -3.03
CA LYS A 763 43.48 3.49 -3.45
C LYS A 763 44.05 2.69 -2.28
N LYS A 764 44.26 1.38 -2.49
CA LYS A 764 45.11 0.60 -1.59
C LYS A 764 46.43 1.36 -1.55
N LYS A 765 46.75 2.01 -0.42
CA LYS A 765 48.13 2.35 -0.12
C LYS A 765 48.83 0.99 -0.01
N ASN A 766 49.60 0.64 -1.03
CA ASN A 766 50.67 -0.34 -0.86
C ASN A 766 51.67 0.34 0.07
N VAL A 767 51.69 -0.09 1.32
CA VAL A 767 52.84 0.03 2.21
C VAL A 767 53.16 -1.37 2.66
#